data_AF-A0A350CBV4-F1
#
_entry.id   AF-A0A350CBV4-F1
#
_cell.length_a   1.000
_cell.length_b   1.000
_cell.length_c   1.000
_cell.angle_alpha   90.00
_cell.angle_beta   90.00
_cell.angle_gamma   90.00
#
_symmetry.space_group_name_H-M   'P 1'
#
loop_
_entity.id
_entity.type
_entity.pdbx_description
1 polymer ?
#
loop_
_entity_poly.entity_id
_entity_poly.type
_entity_poly.pdbx_seq_one_letter_code
_entity_poly.pdbx_strand_id
1 'polypeptide(L)'
;MWGRLAGLMRTRNSRRQNGPAAAEVLETRALLAGNVLVTLSDGHAVVTGDSADNLIRVRPDGDQIIVEGLEGTTINGGSAVFAVSQDGAKMSGRLWIFLDAGNDSAVIAQGITFERGFRVYGGDGNDRLSALGSTFQRLAGFFGDDANDIISIQDCTINGELQVLAGTGDDLLSVTDTVVDGSAVAHMEGGKDRVSLNGVGGSGVLWVNLGIDDDSLAMQNTTRSGDIVLIGKRGQDAFMLKGNTLNGSLILRGGVQNDAVELRDPNTFNGNVQIHAGKSSRNDFGDVSGGDQVNIAANNTFNAAKDIVKSEGTEIPAAIKTRFDGTSGTGGLIKDAEAADTAASNLAGSVPLTAVASTAQSAPGSGGVLLTRVPQVTISGKTLAGATVTVDSNEDGVFDDASVVADASGDYTLSINVTRKDLYTSVTGNDELTGRRTLKVRSTISNAARADKSLEIDYVTGSVVQFTSALGTFELELFDQQAPGVTENFLNYTNPQEGQTEGRYTNSFIHRSVDNFVIQGGGFTINNGIIREVPLDASVTGEFSTSRPNIKGTISMAHAGDPNNLTSQWFINTVDNPSLDDFEGRRHTVFGRLAANSQTVVDAIAALNQNNLTSQTGSSAMGEVPLTEPFVEFSRPLTGTVTASSGSTQVTGVGTKFTEELRGALFGLRSRIQINGQAFFVASIDSDTQLTLSQAPTFTVSGVSAKSDFNDSAFAKFTSVKEILKQPSQQI
;
A
#
# COMPACT_ATOMS: atom_id res chain seq x y z
N MET A 1 21.98 25.55 -89.05
CA MET A 1 21.22 26.48 -88.17
C MET A 1 22.07 26.73 -86.93
N TRP A 2 22.55 27.98 -86.77
CA TRP A 2 22.88 28.73 -85.54
C TRP A 2 22.85 27.94 -84.21
N GLY A 3 23.78 27.98 -83.26
CA GLY A 3 24.83 28.93 -82.91
C GLY A 3 24.86 29.12 -81.38
N ARG A 4 25.85 28.53 -80.71
CA ARG A 4 26.61 28.96 -79.49
C ARG A 4 25.95 29.74 -78.32
N LEU A 5 26.40 29.33 -77.12
CA LEU A 5 26.91 30.11 -75.96
C LEU A 5 26.01 30.48 -74.75
N ALA A 6 26.55 30.06 -73.59
CA ALA A 6 26.90 30.83 -72.38
C ALA A 6 25.80 31.25 -71.38
N GLY A 7 26.14 31.05 -70.10
CA GLY A 7 25.29 31.34 -68.97
C GLY A 7 25.26 32.80 -68.54
N LEU A 8 24.37 33.07 -67.59
CA LEU A 8 24.49 34.09 -66.54
C LEU A 8 23.25 33.93 -65.63
N MET A 9 23.36 33.24 -64.50
CA MET A 9 22.43 33.44 -63.39
C MET A 9 23.04 34.49 -62.46
N ARG A 10 22.55 35.72 -62.58
CA ARG A 10 22.75 36.78 -61.60
C ARG A 10 21.60 36.76 -60.60
N THR A 11 22.01 36.93 -59.35
CA THR A 11 21.26 36.99 -58.10
C THR A 11 20.18 38.06 -58.08
N ARG A 12 19.07 37.76 -57.38
CA ARG A 12 18.26 38.75 -56.66
C ARG A 12 17.99 38.27 -55.25
N ASN A 13 18.54 39.01 -54.29
CA ASN A 13 18.24 38.95 -52.87
C ASN A 13 16.75 39.23 -52.62
N SER A 14 16.11 38.39 -51.81
CA SER A 14 15.02 38.82 -50.95
C SER A 14 15.25 38.28 -49.54
N ARG A 15 15.52 39.21 -48.61
CA ARG A 15 15.56 38.96 -47.17
C ARG A 15 14.25 38.32 -46.72
N ARG A 16 14.31 37.18 -46.04
CA ARG A 16 13.33 36.80 -45.01
C ARG A 16 14.10 36.43 -43.74
N GLN A 17 13.62 36.97 -42.64
CA GLN A 17 14.20 36.89 -41.30
C GLN A 17 14.18 35.43 -40.79
N ASN A 18 15.27 35.04 -40.14
CA ASN A 18 15.30 33.87 -39.27
C ASN A 18 14.44 34.17 -38.03
N GLY A 19 13.24 33.59 -37.97
CA GLY A 19 12.54 33.32 -36.71
C GLY A 19 12.87 31.90 -36.25
N PRO A 20 12.87 31.62 -34.93
CA PRO A 20 13.10 30.26 -34.44
C PRO A 20 11.98 29.35 -34.96
N ALA A 21 12.35 28.20 -35.51
CA ALA A 21 11.39 27.15 -35.82
C ALA A 21 10.74 26.72 -34.50
N ALA A 22 9.48 27.09 -34.31
CA ALA A 22 8.66 26.44 -33.30
C ALA A 22 8.50 24.99 -33.77
N ALA A 23 9.10 24.06 -33.02
CA ALA A 23 8.72 22.67 -33.10
C ALA A 23 7.26 22.59 -32.65
N GLU A 24 6.33 22.48 -33.59
CA GLU A 24 4.98 22.06 -33.27
C GLU A 24 5.08 20.62 -32.76
N VAL A 25 4.59 20.40 -31.54
CA VAL A 25 4.43 19.06 -30.98
C VAL A 25 3.49 18.31 -31.91
N LEU A 26 4.01 17.29 -32.60
CA LEU A 26 3.19 16.32 -33.30
C LEU A 26 2.16 15.81 -32.30
N GLU A 27 0.88 16.02 -32.63
CA GLU A 27 -0.25 15.49 -31.88
C GLU A 27 0.02 14.02 -31.53
N THR A 28 -0.16 13.65 -30.26
CA THR A 28 -0.02 12.27 -29.79
C THR A 28 -1.12 11.44 -30.45
N ARG A 29 -0.86 10.94 -31.66
CA ARG A 29 -1.72 9.94 -32.29
C ARG A 29 -1.56 8.68 -31.47
N ALA A 30 -2.65 8.23 -30.84
CA ALA A 30 -2.74 6.87 -30.33
C ALA A 30 -2.33 5.92 -31.47
N LEU A 31 -1.29 5.12 -31.26
CA LEU A 31 -0.96 4.01 -32.14
C LEU A 31 -2.22 3.14 -32.27
N LEU A 32 -2.45 2.61 -33.47
CA LEU A 32 -3.60 1.74 -33.76
C LEU A 32 -3.46 0.49 -32.89
N ALA A 33 -4.14 0.46 -31.75
CA ALA A 33 -4.07 -0.68 -30.87
C ALA A 33 -4.68 -1.90 -31.57
N GLY A 34 -3.91 -2.99 -31.67
CA GLY A 34 -4.34 -4.18 -32.38
C GLY A 34 -5.28 -5.08 -31.58
N ASN A 35 -5.56 -6.26 -32.11
CA ASN A 35 -6.49 -7.22 -31.52
C ASN A 35 -5.89 -8.61 -31.46
N VAL A 36 -5.97 -9.20 -30.27
CA VAL A 36 -5.56 -10.56 -30.00
C VAL A 36 -6.77 -11.48 -29.87
N LEU A 37 -6.74 -12.60 -30.59
CA LEU A 37 -7.69 -13.70 -30.46
C LEU A 37 -7.20 -14.72 -29.42
N VAL A 38 -8.01 -15.01 -28.42
CA VAL A 38 -7.74 -16.06 -27.43
C VAL A 38 -8.76 -17.18 -27.57
N THR A 39 -8.25 -18.38 -27.83
CA THR A 39 -9.05 -19.61 -27.91
C THR A 39 -8.66 -20.58 -26.80
N LEU A 40 -9.65 -21.26 -26.22
CA LEU A 40 -9.46 -22.23 -25.14
C LEU A 40 -10.14 -23.55 -25.52
N SER A 41 -9.39 -24.64 -25.56
CA SER A 41 -9.90 -25.98 -25.87
C SER A 41 -9.16 -27.03 -25.03
N ASP A 42 -9.91 -27.86 -24.29
CA ASP A 42 -9.37 -28.91 -23.41
C ASP A 42 -8.29 -28.41 -22.42
N GLY A 43 -8.46 -27.18 -21.90
CA GLY A 43 -7.50 -26.52 -21.01
C GLY A 43 -6.26 -25.95 -21.70
N HIS A 44 -6.12 -26.12 -23.01
CA HIS A 44 -5.07 -25.51 -23.84
C HIS A 44 -5.54 -24.14 -24.34
N ALA A 45 -4.76 -23.10 -24.08
CA ALA A 45 -5.02 -21.77 -24.59
C ALA A 45 -4.06 -21.45 -25.75
N VAL A 46 -4.62 -20.89 -26.82
CA VAL A 46 -3.88 -20.32 -27.94
C VAL A 46 -4.26 -18.86 -28.07
N VAL A 47 -3.25 -18.00 -28.05
CA VAL A 47 -3.33 -16.55 -28.18
C VAL A 47 -2.72 -16.19 -29.53
N THR A 48 -3.44 -15.46 -30.36
CA THR A 48 -3.02 -15.10 -31.73
C THR A 48 -3.23 -13.61 -31.95
N GLY A 49 -2.16 -12.86 -32.22
CA GLY A 49 -2.21 -11.44 -32.55
C GLY A 49 -2.65 -11.18 -33.99
N ASP A 50 -2.69 -9.90 -34.32
CA ASP A 50 -2.90 -9.39 -35.68
C ASP A 50 -1.67 -8.67 -36.20
N SER A 51 -1.73 -8.02 -37.36
CA SER A 51 -0.58 -7.33 -37.95
C SER A 51 -0.30 -5.93 -37.35
N ALA A 52 -0.79 -5.66 -36.14
CA ALA A 52 -0.67 -4.37 -35.47
C ALA A 52 -0.05 -4.56 -34.08
N ASP A 53 0.63 -3.54 -33.57
CA ASP A 53 1.28 -3.60 -32.25
C ASP A 53 0.26 -4.03 -31.16
N ASN A 54 0.55 -5.14 -30.50
CA ASN A 54 -0.22 -5.77 -29.45
C ASN A 54 0.58 -5.78 -28.15
N LEU A 55 0.01 -5.23 -27.09
CA LEU A 55 0.55 -5.34 -25.74
C LEU A 55 -0.38 -6.20 -24.89
N ILE A 56 0.11 -7.37 -24.49
CA ILE A 56 -0.62 -8.30 -23.64
C ILE A 56 0.13 -8.64 -22.36
N ARG A 57 -0.67 -8.91 -21.32
CA ARG A 57 -0.21 -9.42 -20.04
C ARG A 57 -0.99 -10.68 -19.67
N VAL A 58 -0.29 -11.75 -19.33
CA VAL A 58 -0.87 -12.95 -18.75
C VAL A 58 -0.63 -12.92 -17.25
N ARG A 59 -1.68 -12.92 -16.43
CA ARG A 59 -1.54 -12.80 -14.96
C ARG A 59 -2.60 -13.62 -14.21
N PRO A 60 -2.33 -13.99 -12.95
CA PRO A 60 -3.38 -14.45 -12.05
C PRO A 60 -4.42 -13.34 -11.78
N ASP A 61 -5.67 -13.72 -11.62
CA ASP A 61 -6.79 -12.87 -11.22
C ASP A 61 -7.79 -13.68 -10.37
N GLY A 62 -7.70 -13.56 -9.05
CA GLY A 62 -8.45 -14.43 -8.13
C GLY A 62 -8.11 -15.90 -8.37
N ASP A 63 -9.13 -16.72 -8.62
CA ASP A 63 -9.00 -18.16 -8.89
C ASP A 63 -8.78 -18.48 -10.38
N GLN A 64 -8.37 -17.50 -11.18
CA GLN A 64 -8.21 -17.64 -12.62
C GLN A 64 -6.82 -17.18 -13.09
N ILE A 65 -6.43 -17.63 -14.28
CA ILE A 65 -5.40 -16.96 -15.07
C ILE A 65 -6.11 -16.25 -16.21
N ILE A 66 -5.80 -14.98 -16.42
CA ILE A 66 -6.36 -14.17 -17.49
C ILE A 66 -5.27 -13.72 -18.46
N VAL A 67 -5.65 -13.52 -19.71
CA VAL A 67 -4.94 -12.74 -20.70
C VAL A 67 -5.61 -11.36 -20.75
N GLU A 68 -4.81 -10.32 -20.57
CA GLU A 68 -5.24 -8.92 -20.55
C GLU A 68 -4.56 -8.16 -21.70
N GLY A 69 -5.33 -7.43 -22.48
CA GLY A 69 -4.83 -6.46 -23.46
C GLY A 69 -4.64 -5.10 -22.80
N LEU A 70 -3.49 -4.48 -23.04
CA LEU A 70 -3.10 -3.18 -22.50
C LEU A 70 -2.94 -2.15 -23.63
N GLU A 71 -2.85 -0.87 -23.26
CA GLU A 71 -2.64 0.25 -24.19
C GLU A 71 -3.58 0.27 -25.40
N GLY A 72 -4.81 -0.22 -25.20
CA GLY A 72 -5.86 -0.28 -26.21
C GLY A 72 -5.95 -1.62 -26.95
N THR A 73 -5.01 -2.55 -26.73
CA THR A 73 -5.06 -3.90 -27.32
C THR A 73 -6.35 -4.58 -26.88
N THR A 74 -7.12 -5.06 -27.84
CA THR A 74 -8.41 -5.73 -27.56
C THR A 74 -8.24 -7.24 -27.52
N ILE A 75 -9.06 -7.92 -26.72
CA ILE A 75 -9.07 -9.39 -26.65
C ILE A 75 -10.40 -9.89 -27.23
N ASN A 76 -10.32 -10.80 -28.21
CA ASN A 76 -11.48 -11.38 -28.90
C ASN A 76 -12.46 -10.34 -29.48
N GLY A 77 -11.94 -9.19 -29.94
CA GLY A 77 -12.73 -8.07 -30.47
C GLY A 77 -13.62 -7.37 -29.42
N GLY A 78 -13.41 -7.66 -28.14
CA GLY A 78 -14.23 -7.18 -27.02
C GLY A 78 -13.41 -6.78 -25.80
N SER A 79 -13.95 -7.08 -24.61
CA SER A 79 -13.35 -6.82 -23.29
C SER A 79 -11.82 -7.01 -23.28
N ALA A 80 -11.10 -6.10 -22.62
CA ALA A 80 -9.65 -6.16 -22.49
C ALA A 80 -9.13 -7.39 -21.71
N VAL A 81 -9.98 -8.31 -21.23
CA VAL A 81 -9.57 -9.50 -20.47
C VAL A 81 -10.31 -10.77 -20.90
N PHE A 82 -9.60 -11.90 -20.88
CA PHE A 82 -10.14 -13.25 -21.13
C PHE A 82 -9.51 -14.30 -20.21
N ALA A 83 -10.32 -15.12 -19.55
CA ALA A 83 -9.84 -16.18 -18.66
C ALA A 83 -9.38 -17.43 -19.43
N VAL A 84 -8.14 -17.86 -19.19
CA VAL A 84 -7.50 -19.03 -19.81
C VAL A 84 -7.33 -20.21 -18.85
N SER A 85 -7.51 -20.00 -17.54
CA SER A 85 -7.59 -21.06 -16.53
C SER A 85 -8.56 -20.66 -15.41
N GLN A 86 -9.17 -21.66 -14.77
CA GLN A 86 -10.01 -21.49 -13.56
C GLN A 86 -9.48 -22.33 -12.38
N ASP A 87 -8.22 -22.77 -12.45
CA ASP A 87 -7.56 -23.62 -11.45
C ASP A 87 -6.59 -22.79 -10.61
N GLY A 88 -7.03 -21.63 -10.10
CA GLY A 88 -6.16 -20.70 -9.41
C GLY A 88 -5.05 -20.14 -10.32
N ALA A 89 -3.87 -19.92 -9.75
CA ALA A 89 -2.69 -19.45 -10.48
C ALA A 89 -1.97 -20.58 -11.26
N LYS A 90 -2.67 -21.66 -11.58
CA LYS A 90 -2.14 -22.84 -12.23
C LYS A 90 -2.75 -23.05 -13.61
N MET A 91 -1.91 -23.43 -14.58
CA MET A 91 -2.32 -23.79 -15.91
C MET A 91 -1.97 -25.26 -16.21
N SER A 92 -3.00 -26.12 -16.15
CA SER A 92 -2.88 -27.57 -16.35
C SER A 92 -2.73 -27.96 -17.84
N GLY A 93 -3.17 -27.11 -18.76
CA GLY A 93 -2.95 -27.25 -20.21
C GLY A 93 -1.75 -26.47 -20.72
N ARG A 94 -1.62 -26.38 -22.05
CA ARG A 94 -0.54 -25.60 -22.70
C ARG A 94 -1.00 -24.16 -22.95
N LEU A 95 -0.06 -23.23 -22.94
CA LEU A 95 -0.25 -21.88 -23.45
C LEU A 95 0.68 -21.66 -24.63
N TRP A 96 0.12 -21.33 -25.78
CA TRP A 96 0.87 -20.88 -26.95
C TRP A 96 0.42 -19.48 -27.33
N ILE A 97 1.37 -18.57 -27.49
CA ILE A 97 1.14 -17.19 -27.91
C ILE A 97 1.86 -16.98 -29.23
N PHE A 98 1.17 -16.48 -30.23
CA PHE A 98 1.69 -16.12 -31.55
C PHE A 98 1.27 -14.68 -31.82
N LEU A 99 2.18 -13.70 -31.80
CA LEU A 99 1.80 -12.29 -31.91
C LEU A 99 1.66 -11.82 -33.37
N ASP A 100 2.25 -12.56 -34.32
CA ASP A 100 2.13 -12.36 -35.77
C ASP A 100 3.03 -11.23 -36.27
N ALA A 101 2.53 -10.06 -36.65
CA ALA A 101 3.37 -8.99 -37.16
C ALA A 101 3.09 -7.68 -36.40
N GLY A 102 4.10 -6.88 -36.13
CA GLY A 102 3.96 -5.70 -35.28
C GLY A 102 5.16 -5.57 -34.35
N ASN A 103 5.22 -4.49 -33.57
CA ASN A 103 6.13 -4.44 -32.43
C ASN A 103 5.33 -4.80 -31.19
N ASP A 104 5.26 -6.09 -30.92
CA ASP A 104 4.42 -6.67 -29.91
C ASP A 104 5.13 -6.79 -28.57
N SER A 105 4.34 -6.94 -27.51
CA SER A 105 4.89 -7.26 -26.21
C SER A 105 3.96 -8.19 -25.45
N ALA A 106 4.54 -9.29 -24.97
CA ALA A 106 3.85 -10.29 -24.17
C ALA A 106 4.58 -10.48 -22.84
N VAL A 107 3.90 -10.14 -21.75
CA VAL A 107 4.44 -10.27 -20.39
C VAL A 107 3.69 -11.35 -19.63
N ILE A 108 4.40 -12.41 -19.26
CA ILE A 108 3.93 -13.43 -18.31
C ILE A 108 4.26 -12.95 -16.92
N ALA A 109 3.24 -12.49 -16.20
CA ALA A 109 3.39 -12.00 -14.86
C ALA A 109 3.65 -13.13 -13.86
N GLN A 110 4.26 -12.74 -12.76
CA GLN A 110 4.56 -13.53 -11.58
C GLN A 110 3.41 -14.34 -10.99
N GLY A 111 3.78 -15.46 -10.38
CA GLY A 111 2.89 -16.34 -9.63
C GLY A 111 2.17 -17.40 -10.45
N ILE A 112 2.47 -17.55 -11.75
CA ILE A 112 1.83 -18.58 -12.58
C ILE A 112 2.64 -19.87 -12.55
N THR A 113 1.96 -21.01 -12.36
CA THR A 113 2.55 -22.34 -12.58
C THR A 113 2.01 -22.98 -13.85
N PHE A 114 2.88 -23.18 -14.85
CA PHE A 114 2.58 -23.92 -16.08
C PHE A 114 2.98 -25.38 -15.92
N GLU A 115 2.01 -26.30 -15.90
CA GLU A 115 2.28 -27.74 -15.77
C GLU A 115 2.69 -28.41 -17.09
N ARG A 116 2.31 -27.82 -18.22
CA ARG A 116 2.65 -28.31 -19.55
C ARG A 116 3.54 -27.30 -20.29
N GLY A 117 3.62 -27.42 -21.62
CA GLY A 117 4.46 -26.54 -22.42
C GLY A 117 3.87 -25.14 -22.51
N PHE A 118 4.72 -24.15 -22.25
CA PHE A 118 4.52 -22.74 -22.54
C PHE A 118 5.37 -22.36 -23.77
N ARG A 119 4.80 -21.60 -24.70
CA ARG A 119 5.54 -20.97 -25.80
C ARG A 119 4.99 -19.59 -26.11
N VAL A 120 5.89 -18.66 -26.41
CA VAL A 120 5.56 -17.35 -26.97
C VAL A 120 6.42 -17.09 -28.19
N TYR A 121 5.77 -16.71 -29.28
CA TYR A 121 6.34 -16.32 -30.56
C TYR A 121 6.01 -14.84 -30.79
N GLY A 122 7.04 -14.02 -30.99
CA GLY A 122 6.91 -12.63 -31.41
C GLY A 122 6.38 -12.58 -32.84
N GLY A 123 7.22 -12.94 -33.79
CA GLY A 123 6.89 -12.94 -35.21
C GLY A 123 7.62 -11.80 -35.92
N ASP A 124 6.99 -11.17 -36.90
CA ASP A 124 7.65 -10.11 -37.68
C ASP A 124 7.62 -8.78 -36.91
N GLY A 125 8.77 -8.27 -36.46
CA GLY A 125 8.91 -6.94 -35.89
C GLY A 125 9.76 -6.91 -34.61
N ASN A 126 9.84 -5.76 -33.93
CA ASN A 126 10.70 -5.65 -32.74
C ASN A 126 9.91 -5.95 -31.47
N ASP A 127 9.95 -7.18 -31.03
CA ASP A 127 9.09 -7.71 -29.99
C ASP A 127 9.73 -7.73 -28.61
N ARG A 128 8.87 -7.74 -27.58
CA ARG A 128 9.28 -7.84 -26.18
C ARG A 128 8.57 -9.01 -25.50
N LEU A 129 9.29 -10.10 -25.33
CA LEU A 129 8.78 -11.32 -24.72
C LEU A 129 9.34 -11.44 -23.31
N SER A 130 8.47 -11.51 -22.30
CA SER A 130 8.94 -11.52 -20.92
C SER A 130 8.23 -12.52 -20.03
N ALA A 131 8.95 -13.11 -19.09
CA ALA A 131 8.39 -13.91 -18.02
C ALA A 131 9.03 -13.55 -16.68
N LEU A 132 8.19 -13.33 -15.67
CA LEU A 132 8.62 -12.93 -14.34
C LEU A 132 8.04 -13.90 -13.32
N GLY A 133 8.83 -14.28 -12.30
CA GLY A 133 8.35 -14.91 -11.07
C GLY A 133 7.43 -16.12 -11.27
N SER A 134 7.60 -16.88 -12.35
CA SER A 134 6.69 -17.97 -12.76
C SER A 134 7.41 -19.31 -12.78
N THR A 135 6.64 -20.39 -12.59
CA THR A 135 7.16 -21.76 -12.58
C THR A 135 6.75 -22.50 -13.85
N PHE A 136 7.73 -23.06 -14.55
CA PHE A 136 7.54 -23.87 -15.75
C PHE A 136 7.95 -25.32 -15.46
N GLN A 137 6.97 -26.21 -15.32
CA GLN A 137 7.23 -27.61 -14.97
C GLN A 137 7.82 -28.42 -16.13
N ARG A 138 7.63 -27.98 -17.37
CA ARG A 138 8.09 -28.65 -18.59
C ARG A 138 8.85 -27.69 -19.49
N LEU A 139 8.27 -27.28 -20.61
CA LEU A 139 8.93 -26.41 -21.57
C LEU A 139 8.55 -24.95 -21.31
N ALA A 140 9.55 -24.07 -21.23
CA ALA A 140 9.41 -22.63 -21.38
C ALA A 140 10.09 -22.22 -22.69
N GLY A 141 9.31 -21.85 -23.71
CA GLY A 141 9.82 -21.47 -25.03
C GLY A 141 9.60 -19.99 -25.36
N PHE A 142 10.63 -19.29 -25.78
CA PHE A 142 10.58 -17.90 -26.24
C PHE A 142 11.20 -17.82 -27.63
N PHE A 143 10.48 -17.23 -28.58
CA PHE A 143 10.84 -17.22 -29.99
C PHE A 143 10.65 -15.79 -30.53
N GLY A 144 11.73 -15.10 -30.89
CA GLY A 144 11.70 -13.73 -31.43
C GLY A 144 11.22 -13.70 -32.88
N ASP A 145 11.93 -14.44 -33.75
CA ASP A 145 11.75 -14.56 -35.21
C ASP A 145 12.61 -13.53 -36.00
N ASP A 146 12.03 -12.60 -36.76
CA ASP A 146 12.79 -11.65 -37.59
C ASP A 146 12.67 -10.22 -37.03
N ALA A 147 13.77 -9.47 -37.04
CA ALA A 147 14.03 -8.13 -36.47
C ALA A 147 14.59 -8.13 -35.04
N ASN A 148 14.65 -6.96 -34.39
CA ASN A 148 15.43 -6.80 -33.16
C ASN A 148 14.56 -7.01 -31.92
N ASP A 149 14.69 -8.17 -31.30
CA ASP A 149 13.84 -8.60 -30.19
C ASP A 149 14.48 -8.45 -28.83
N ILE A 150 13.62 -8.37 -27.81
CA ILE A 150 14.03 -8.40 -26.41
C ILE A 150 13.31 -9.54 -25.70
N ILE A 151 14.08 -10.48 -25.18
CA ILE A 151 13.60 -11.60 -24.38
C ILE A 151 14.12 -11.42 -22.96
N SER A 152 13.23 -11.27 -21.98
CA SER A 152 13.59 -11.08 -20.56
C SER A 152 12.94 -12.14 -19.67
N ILE A 153 13.75 -12.93 -18.97
CA ILE A 153 13.31 -14.02 -18.11
C ILE A 153 13.86 -13.77 -16.71
N GLN A 154 12.98 -13.47 -15.76
CA GLN A 154 13.35 -12.99 -14.44
C GLN A 154 12.73 -13.87 -13.36
N ASP A 155 13.53 -14.29 -12.38
CA ASP A 155 13.06 -14.94 -11.14
C ASP A 155 12.16 -16.15 -11.39
N CYS A 156 12.39 -16.84 -12.50
CA CYS A 156 11.60 -17.99 -12.89
C CYS A 156 12.20 -19.28 -12.33
N THR A 157 11.35 -20.29 -12.14
CA THR A 157 11.79 -21.66 -11.87
C THR A 157 11.40 -22.53 -13.05
N ILE A 158 12.39 -23.06 -13.78
CA ILE A 158 12.20 -23.89 -14.96
C ILE A 158 12.69 -25.30 -14.62
N ASN A 159 11.75 -26.15 -14.23
CA ASN A 159 12.05 -27.54 -13.84
C ASN A 159 12.32 -28.44 -15.05
N GLY A 160 11.79 -28.08 -16.22
CA GLY A 160 12.09 -28.75 -17.48
C GLY A 160 13.02 -27.93 -18.37
N GLU A 161 12.72 -27.85 -19.65
CA GLU A 161 13.59 -27.24 -20.66
C GLU A 161 13.28 -25.75 -20.85
N LEU A 162 14.33 -24.91 -20.91
CA LEU A 162 14.25 -23.55 -21.42
C LEU A 162 14.73 -23.55 -22.88
N GLN A 163 13.89 -23.07 -23.79
CA GLN A 163 14.24 -22.87 -25.20
C GLN A 163 14.11 -21.39 -25.54
N VAL A 164 15.17 -20.81 -26.08
CA VAL A 164 15.18 -19.47 -26.66
C VAL A 164 15.69 -19.57 -28.10
N LEU A 165 14.90 -19.11 -29.05
CA LEU A 165 15.37 -18.82 -30.41
C LEU A 165 15.13 -17.33 -30.64
N ALA A 166 16.19 -16.53 -30.74
CA ALA A 166 16.04 -15.09 -30.95
C ALA A 166 15.68 -14.83 -32.42
N GLY A 167 16.54 -15.27 -33.35
CA GLY A 167 16.23 -15.32 -34.78
C GLY A 167 17.11 -14.36 -35.55
N THR A 168 16.62 -13.63 -36.55
CA THR A 168 17.48 -12.69 -37.29
C THR A 168 17.28 -11.26 -36.83
N GLY A 169 18.36 -10.54 -36.51
CA GLY A 169 18.29 -9.18 -35.98
C GLY A 169 19.33 -8.93 -34.91
N ASP A 170 19.42 -7.71 -34.40
CA ASP A 170 20.28 -7.40 -33.26
C ASP A 170 19.49 -7.64 -31.96
N ASP A 171 19.54 -8.87 -31.43
CA ASP A 171 18.67 -9.30 -30.33
C ASP A 171 19.28 -9.11 -28.94
N LEU A 172 18.40 -8.98 -27.93
CA LEU A 172 18.76 -8.96 -26.52
C LEU A 172 18.06 -10.07 -25.74
N LEU A 173 18.83 -11.02 -25.22
CA LEU A 173 18.38 -12.00 -24.22
C LEU A 173 18.90 -11.60 -22.84
N SER A 174 17.99 -11.36 -21.90
CA SER A 174 18.27 -11.19 -20.48
C SER A 174 17.66 -12.37 -19.69
N VAL A 175 18.49 -13.07 -18.92
CA VAL A 175 18.05 -14.08 -17.95
C VAL A 175 18.63 -13.73 -16.59
N THR A 176 17.75 -13.37 -15.65
CA THR A 176 18.11 -12.84 -14.33
C THR A 176 17.49 -13.70 -13.24
N ASP A 177 18.32 -14.12 -12.26
CA ASP A 177 17.94 -14.85 -11.03
C ASP A 177 17.00 -16.05 -11.24
N THR A 178 17.13 -16.68 -12.40
CA THR A 178 16.26 -17.79 -12.82
C THR A 178 16.96 -19.12 -12.58
N VAL A 179 16.24 -20.09 -12.02
CA VAL A 179 16.72 -21.46 -11.83
C VAL A 179 16.24 -22.32 -13.00
N VAL A 180 17.18 -22.98 -13.69
CA VAL A 180 16.89 -23.91 -14.79
C VAL A 180 17.50 -25.28 -14.50
N ASP A 181 16.65 -26.21 -14.05
CA ASP A 181 17.05 -27.57 -13.66
C ASP A 181 17.08 -28.57 -14.82
N GLY A 182 16.23 -28.39 -15.83
CA GLY A 182 16.44 -29.09 -17.10
C GLY A 182 17.43 -28.34 -18.00
N SER A 183 17.54 -28.77 -19.26
CA SER A 183 18.44 -28.14 -20.21
C SER A 183 17.95 -26.74 -20.59
N ALA A 184 18.87 -25.78 -20.69
CA ALA A 184 18.63 -24.46 -21.26
C ALA A 184 19.35 -24.39 -22.60
N VAL A 185 18.63 -24.04 -23.66
CA VAL A 185 19.17 -23.86 -25.01
C VAL A 185 18.78 -22.49 -25.53
N ALA A 186 19.78 -21.69 -25.90
CA ALA A 186 19.60 -20.40 -26.56
C ALA A 186 20.34 -20.42 -27.91
N HIS A 187 19.61 -20.07 -28.96
CA HIS A 187 20.14 -19.83 -30.31
C HIS A 187 19.81 -18.39 -30.69
N MET A 188 20.83 -17.56 -30.86
CA MET A 188 20.61 -16.16 -31.24
C MET A 188 20.50 -16.01 -32.76
N GLU A 189 21.21 -16.86 -33.52
CA GLU A 189 21.18 -16.97 -34.98
C GLU A 189 21.97 -15.91 -35.73
N GLY A 190 21.43 -14.75 -36.10
CA GLY A 190 22.19 -13.80 -36.93
C GLY A 190 21.87 -12.35 -36.71
N GLY A 191 22.92 -11.54 -36.54
CA GLY A 191 22.88 -10.13 -36.19
C GLY A 191 23.76 -9.89 -34.96
N LYS A 192 23.82 -8.67 -34.42
CA LYS A 192 24.74 -8.34 -33.32
C LYS A 192 24.08 -8.62 -31.98
N ASP A 193 24.06 -9.88 -31.61
CA ASP A 193 23.28 -10.36 -30.49
C ASP A 193 23.95 -10.14 -29.15
N ARG A 194 23.10 -10.00 -28.13
CA ARG A 194 23.53 -9.65 -26.78
C ARG A 194 22.82 -10.53 -25.76
N VAL A 195 23.61 -11.32 -25.03
CA VAL A 195 23.10 -12.28 -24.05
C VAL A 195 23.63 -11.95 -22.66
N SER A 196 22.74 -11.57 -21.75
CA SER A 196 23.04 -11.35 -20.33
C SER A 196 22.46 -12.50 -19.50
N LEU A 197 23.31 -13.20 -18.78
CA LEU A 197 22.96 -14.24 -17.83
C LEU A 197 23.43 -13.81 -16.44
N ASN A 198 22.54 -13.41 -15.54
CA ASN A 198 22.89 -12.94 -14.21
C ASN A 198 22.18 -13.78 -13.14
N GLY A 199 22.92 -14.43 -12.24
CA GLY A 199 22.30 -15.25 -11.18
C GLY A 199 21.61 -16.53 -11.67
N VAL A 200 21.98 -17.07 -12.83
CA VAL A 200 21.23 -18.16 -13.49
C VAL A 200 21.57 -19.55 -12.91
N GLY A 201 20.84 -19.97 -11.88
CA GLY A 201 21.08 -21.23 -11.18
C GLY A 201 20.58 -22.51 -11.86
N GLY A 202 20.95 -23.68 -11.34
CA GLY A 202 20.33 -24.97 -11.70
C GLY A 202 21.30 -26.09 -12.10
N SER A 203 20.73 -27.27 -12.36
CA SER A 203 21.46 -28.52 -12.54
C SER A 203 21.58 -29.03 -13.98
N GLY A 204 20.76 -28.56 -14.91
CA GLY A 204 20.80 -28.99 -16.31
C GLY A 204 21.87 -28.27 -17.15
N VAL A 205 22.08 -28.77 -18.37
CA VAL A 205 23.06 -28.22 -19.31
C VAL A 205 22.60 -26.86 -19.81
N LEU A 206 23.48 -25.86 -19.79
CA LEU A 206 23.25 -24.56 -20.42
C LEU A 206 24.02 -24.51 -21.75
N TRP A 207 23.32 -24.39 -22.86
CA TRP A 207 23.88 -24.28 -24.19
C TRP A 207 23.47 -22.95 -24.81
N VAL A 208 24.44 -22.07 -25.07
CA VAL A 208 24.23 -20.82 -25.79
C VAL A 208 25.04 -20.82 -27.08
N ASN A 209 24.38 -20.57 -28.19
CA ASN A 209 24.99 -20.39 -29.50
C ASN A 209 24.58 -19.00 -29.99
N LEU A 210 25.56 -18.10 -30.10
CA LEU A 210 25.37 -16.71 -30.52
C LEU A 210 25.02 -16.71 -32.00
N GLY A 211 25.96 -16.88 -32.92
CA GLY A 211 25.59 -17.33 -34.26
C GLY A 211 26.47 -16.77 -35.36
N ILE A 212 25.97 -15.78 -36.07
CA ILE A 212 26.75 -15.05 -37.07
C ILE A 212 26.69 -13.56 -36.74
N ASP A 213 27.77 -12.86 -37.08
CA ASP A 213 28.01 -11.45 -36.76
C ASP A 213 28.61 -11.24 -35.36
N ASP A 214 28.84 -9.97 -34.96
CA ASP A 214 29.64 -9.65 -33.79
C ASP A 214 28.80 -9.71 -32.51
N ASP A 215 28.92 -10.81 -31.75
CA ASP A 215 28.01 -11.10 -30.63
C ASP A 215 28.64 -10.93 -29.24
N SER A 216 27.81 -10.62 -28.23
CA SER A 216 28.25 -10.40 -26.85
C SER A 216 27.52 -11.27 -25.86
N LEU A 217 28.24 -11.99 -25.01
CA LEU A 217 27.68 -12.72 -23.88
C LEU A 217 28.34 -12.30 -22.56
N ALA A 218 27.53 -11.88 -21.61
CA ALA A 218 27.92 -11.62 -20.23
C ALA A 218 27.27 -12.66 -19.31
N MET A 219 28.07 -13.39 -18.53
CA MET A 219 27.57 -14.29 -17.49
C MET A 219 28.11 -13.87 -16.13
N GLN A 220 27.20 -13.50 -15.22
CA GLN A 220 27.50 -12.90 -13.94
C GLN A 220 26.83 -13.63 -12.79
N ASN A 221 27.51 -13.68 -11.63
CA ASN A 221 26.97 -14.14 -10.34
C ASN A 221 26.27 -15.51 -10.39
N THR A 222 26.63 -16.35 -11.35
CA THR A 222 25.87 -17.56 -11.69
C THR A 222 26.45 -18.76 -10.96
N THR A 223 25.60 -19.54 -10.29
CA THR A 223 25.97 -20.79 -9.63
C THR A 223 25.27 -21.97 -10.28
N ARG A 224 25.99 -22.82 -11.02
CA ARG A 224 25.41 -23.95 -11.76
C ARG A 224 26.13 -25.26 -11.51
N SER A 225 25.37 -26.35 -11.48
CA SER A 225 25.92 -27.70 -11.36
C SER A 225 26.00 -28.47 -12.68
N GLY A 226 25.20 -28.10 -13.67
CA GLY A 226 25.28 -28.67 -15.02
C GLY A 226 26.41 -28.08 -15.86
N ASP A 227 26.73 -28.76 -16.96
CA ASP A 227 27.71 -28.29 -17.93
C ASP A 227 27.23 -27.03 -18.65
N ILE A 228 28.18 -26.19 -19.07
CA ILE A 228 27.94 -24.95 -19.80
C ILE A 228 28.69 -25.02 -21.13
N VAL A 229 27.97 -24.75 -22.22
CA VAL A 229 28.49 -24.73 -23.59
C VAL A 229 28.16 -23.39 -24.22
N LEU A 230 29.19 -22.61 -24.55
CA LEU A 230 29.07 -21.29 -25.17
C LEU A 230 29.76 -21.31 -26.54
N ILE A 231 29.06 -20.87 -27.59
CA ILE A 231 29.52 -20.94 -28.99
C ILE A 231 29.26 -19.60 -29.69
N GLY A 232 30.29 -18.99 -30.30
CA GLY A 232 30.17 -17.76 -31.09
C GLY A 232 29.98 -17.98 -32.60
N LYS A 233 30.53 -19.09 -33.14
CA LYS A 233 30.49 -19.51 -34.56
C LYS A 233 31.24 -18.58 -35.52
N ARG A 234 30.69 -17.43 -35.95
CA ARG A 234 31.33 -16.53 -36.95
C ARG A 234 31.11 -15.07 -36.57
N GLY A 235 32.18 -14.35 -36.26
CA GLY A 235 32.07 -12.95 -35.84
C GLY A 235 33.26 -12.55 -35.01
N GLN A 236 33.33 -11.29 -34.61
CA GLN A 236 34.19 -10.87 -33.50
C GLN A 236 33.41 -11.01 -32.21
N ASP A 237 33.34 -12.24 -31.70
CA ASP A 237 32.49 -12.58 -30.56
C ASP A 237 33.18 -12.24 -29.24
N ALA A 238 32.41 -11.80 -28.26
CA ALA A 238 32.91 -11.40 -26.96
C ALA A 238 32.19 -12.11 -25.82
N PHE A 239 32.95 -12.78 -24.96
CA PHE A 239 32.44 -13.47 -23.79
C PHE A 239 33.03 -12.87 -22.51
N MET A 240 32.20 -12.54 -21.53
CA MET A 240 32.60 -12.04 -20.22
C MET A 240 32.01 -12.88 -19.11
N LEU A 241 32.84 -13.41 -18.22
CA LEU A 241 32.42 -14.17 -17.03
C LEU A 241 32.92 -13.47 -15.75
N LYS A 242 32.04 -13.23 -14.79
CA LYS A 242 32.35 -12.58 -13.51
C LYS A 242 31.52 -13.12 -12.35
N GLY A 243 32.13 -13.42 -11.20
CA GLY A 243 31.37 -13.76 -9.98
C GLY A 243 30.75 -15.16 -9.99
N ASN A 244 31.13 -16.04 -10.92
CA ASN A 244 30.44 -17.31 -11.12
C ASN A 244 31.03 -18.46 -10.27
N THR A 245 30.21 -19.44 -9.90
CA THR A 245 30.62 -20.71 -9.28
C THR A 245 30.09 -21.89 -10.10
N LEU A 246 30.95 -22.54 -10.87
CA LEU A 246 30.57 -23.55 -11.86
C LEU A 246 31.04 -24.94 -11.42
N ASN A 247 30.10 -25.82 -11.06
CA ASN A 247 30.40 -27.20 -10.66
C ASN A 247 30.45 -28.17 -11.85
N GLY A 248 29.72 -27.87 -12.92
CA GLY A 248 29.85 -28.56 -14.20
C GLY A 248 31.05 -28.05 -15.02
N SER A 249 31.28 -28.68 -16.17
CA SER A 249 32.33 -28.28 -17.11
C SER A 249 31.92 -27.01 -17.87
N LEU A 250 32.89 -26.16 -18.19
CA LEU A 250 32.72 -25.03 -19.09
C LEU A 250 33.41 -25.33 -20.43
N ILE A 251 32.66 -25.25 -21.52
CA ILE A 251 33.15 -25.36 -22.90
C ILE A 251 32.81 -24.06 -23.62
N LEU A 252 33.84 -23.30 -24.00
CA LEU A 252 33.71 -22.08 -24.78
C LEU A 252 34.42 -22.26 -26.12
N ARG A 253 33.74 -21.91 -27.20
CA ARG A 253 34.24 -21.87 -28.58
C ARG A 253 33.89 -20.50 -29.16
N GLY A 254 34.87 -19.62 -29.40
CA GLY A 254 34.59 -18.33 -30.07
C GLY A 254 34.18 -18.60 -31.51
N GLY A 255 35.10 -19.05 -32.35
CA GLY A 255 34.72 -19.60 -33.65
C GLY A 255 35.68 -19.22 -34.74
N VAL A 256 35.22 -18.38 -35.66
CA VAL A 256 35.98 -17.89 -36.82
C VAL A 256 35.96 -16.37 -36.82
N GLN A 257 37.14 -15.78 -37.03
CA GLN A 257 37.53 -14.35 -36.86
C GLN A 257 38.18 -14.11 -35.50
N ASN A 258 38.30 -12.85 -35.06
CA ASN A 258 39.05 -12.48 -33.86
C ASN A 258 38.10 -12.42 -32.66
N ASP A 259 38.16 -13.43 -31.82
CA ASP A 259 37.26 -13.56 -30.66
C ASP A 259 37.92 -13.08 -29.36
N ALA A 260 37.09 -12.68 -28.40
CA ALA A 260 37.53 -12.17 -27.10
C ALA A 260 36.85 -12.91 -25.95
N VAL A 261 37.66 -13.42 -25.01
CA VAL A 261 37.17 -14.05 -23.78
C VAL A 261 37.79 -13.34 -22.57
N GLU A 262 36.95 -12.76 -21.72
CA GLU A 262 37.34 -12.07 -20.49
C GLU A 262 36.79 -12.78 -19.25
N LEU A 263 37.67 -13.42 -18.47
CA LEU A 263 37.33 -13.95 -17.15
C LEU A 263 37.73 -12.90 -16.09
N ARG A 264 36.74 -12.16 -15.57
CA ARG A 264 36.93 -11.13 -14.53
C ARG A 264 36.94 -11.76 -13.13
N ASP A 265 37.44 -11.04 -12.14
CA ASP A 265 37.51 -11.56 -10.77
C ASP A 265 36.18 -11.41 -10.00
N PRO A 266 35.88 -12.34 -9.07
CA PRO A 266 36.37 -13.72 -8.99
C PRO A 266 35.43 -14.69 -9.72
N ASN A 267 35.94 -15.77 -10.33
CA ASN A 267 35.14 -16.95 -10.67
C ASN A 267 35.73 -18.20 -9.99
N THR A 268 34.89 -19.19 -9.71
CA THR A 268 35.28 -20.50 -9.18
C THR A 268 34.82 -21.60 -10.15
N PHE A 269 35.76 -22.35 -10.71
CA PHE A 269 35.51 -23.47 -11.61
C PHE A 269 35.88 -24.77 -10.92
N ASN A 270 34.87 -25.57 -10.55
CA ASN A 270 35.04 -26.90 -9.95
C ASN A 270 35.02 -28.03 -11.00
N GLY A 271 34.41 -27.80 -12.17
CA GLY A 271 34.48 -28.69 -13.33
C GLY A 271 35.59 -28.32 -14.33
N ASN A 272 35.75 -29.13 -15.38
CA ASN A 272 36.77 -28.91 -16.40
C ASN A 272 36.48 -27.65 -17.21
N VAL A 273 37.52 -26.88 -17.55
CA VAL A 273 37.40 -25.66 -18.37
C VAL A 273 38.10 -25.87 -19.71
N GLN A 274 37.37 -25.70 -20.81
CA GLN A 274 37.90 -25.71 -22.18
C GLN A 274 37.54 -24.40 -22.89
N ILE A 275 38.53 -23.55 -23.15
CA ILE A 275 38.34 -22.28 -23.87
C ILE A 275 39.14 -22.34 -25.17
N HIS A 276 38.45 -22.38 -26.31
CA HIS A 276 39.08 -22.24 -27.62
C HIS A 276 38.57 -20.95 -28.25
N ALA A 277 39.40 -19.91 -28.27
CA ALA A 277 39.00 -18.61 -28.77
C ALA A 277 38.67 -18.67 -30.27
N GLY A 278 39.43 -19.37 -31.12
CA GLY A 278 38.96 -19.58 -32.49
C GLY A 278 40.02 -20.00 -33.52
N LYS A 279 39.70 -19.76 -34.79
CA LYS A 279 40.64 -19.80 -35.92
C LYS A 279 40.64 -18.45 -36.64
N SER A 280 41.62 -17.63 -36.31
CA SER A 280 42.13 -16.46 -37.01
C SER A 280 42.63 -16.80 -38.44
N SER A 281 41.72 -17.01 -39.40
CA SER A 281 42.11 -17.14 -40.80
C SER A 281 41.11 -16.52 -41.77
N ARG A 282 40.99 -15.19 -41.78
CA ARG A 282 40.75 -14.37 -42.98
C ARG A 282 40.89 -12.89 -42.66
N ASN A 283 41.57 -12.20 -43.57
CA ASN A 283 41.92 -10.80 -43.56
C ASN A 283 41.16 -10.12 -44.71
N ASP A 284 39.90 -9.77 -44.49
CA ASP A 284 39.13 -8.95 -45.42
C ASP A 284 38.24 -7.99 -44.64
N PHE A 285 38.75 -6.76 -44.47
CA PHE A 285 38.06 -5.52 -44.08
C PHE A 285 37.73 -5.28 -42.60
N GLY A 286 38.71 -4.71 -41.86
CA GLY A 286 38.44 -3.95 -40.63
C GLY A 286 39.06 -4.46 -39.33
N ASP A 287 40.15 -5.23 -39.41
CA ASP A 287 40.90 -5.83 -38.30
C ASP A 287 41.20 -4.86 -37.13
N VAL A 288 40.74 -5.21 -35.91
CA VAL A 288 41.50 -4.88 -34.70
C VAL A 288 42.71 -5.81 -34.68
N SER A 289 43.85 -5.29 -35.13
CA SER A 289 45.12 -6.00 -35.10
C SER A 289 45.33 -6.70 -33.75
N GLY A 290 45.45 -8.02 -33.72
CA GLY A 290 45.73 -8.75 -32.46
C GLY A 290 45.35 -10.22 -32.43
N GLY A 291 44.43 -10.67 -33.30
CA GLY A 291 44.01 -12.06 -33.28
C GLY A 291 43.15 -12.42 -32.05
N ASP A 292 42.90 -13.71 -31.85
CA ASP A 292 42.10 -14.24 -30.73
C ASP A 292 42.67 -13.83 -29.35
N GLN A 293 41.86 -13.18 -28.49
CA GLN A 293 42.27 -12.70 -27.17
C GLN A 293 41.60 -13.49 -26.04
N VAL A 294 42.40 -13.93 -25.07
CA VAL A 294 41.90 -14.51 -23.81
C VAL A 294 42.57 -13.81 -22.63
N ASN A 295 41.77 -13.10 -21.84
CA ASN A 295 42.21 -12.43 -20.61
C ASN A 295 41.60 -13.11 -19.38
N ILE A 296 42.45 -13.44 -18.40
CA ILE A 296 42.04 -14.13 -17.16
C ILE A 296 42.61 -13.34 -15.99
N ALA A 297 41.71 -12.74 -15.20
CA ALA A 297 42.08 -12.00 -14.01
C ALA A 297 42.60 -12.95 -12.90
N ALA A 298 43.35 -12.40 -11.94
CA ALA A 298 44.22 -13.18 -11.06
C ALA A 298 43.50 -14.02 -10.00
N ASN A 299 42.30 -13.59 -9.56
CA ASN A 299 41.56 -14.22 -8.47
C ASN A 299 40.52 -15.25 -8.96
N ASN A 300 40.67 -15.75 -10.18
CA ASN A 300 39.91 -16.90 -10.68
C ASN A 300 40.48 -18.22 -10.12
N THR A 301 39.61 -19.07 -9.58
CA THR A 301 39.96 -20.36 -8.99
C THR A 301 39.60 -21.50 -9.94
N PHE A 302 40.56 -22.38 -10.25
CA PHE A 302 40.37 -23.57 -11.09
C PHE A 302 40.72 -24.83 -10.28
N ASN A 303 39.69 -25.56 -9.84
CA ASN A 303 39.86 -26.75 -9.00
C ASN A 303 39.93 -28.06 -9.82
N ALA A 304 39.67 -28.02 -11.12
CA ALA A 304 39.79 -29.15 -12.06
C ALA A 304 40.69 -28.80 -13.28
N ALA A 305 40.70 -29.66 -14.30
CA ALA A 305 41.58 -29.47 -15.46
C ALA A 305 41.16 -28.24 -16.29
N LYS A 306 42.16 -27.51 -16.81
CA LYS A 306 41.95 -26.39 -17.73
C LYS A 306 42.73 -26.60 -19.03
N ASP A 307 42.05 -26.38 -20.15
CA ASP A 307 42.61 -26.35 -21.50
C ASP A 307 42.21 -25.04 -22.17
N ILE A 308 43.21 -24.21 -22.48
CA ILE A 308 43.01 -22.86 -23.02
C ILE A 308 43.87 -22.76 -24.28
N VAL A 309 43.21 -22.77 -25.44
CA VAL A 309 43.85 -22.92 -26.75
C VAL A 309 43.69 -21.64 -27.55
N LYS A 310 44.84 -21.13 -28.03
CA LYS A 310 45.06 -19.91 -28.83
C LYS A 310 44.71 -18.60 -28.13
N SER A 311 45.71 -18.04 -27.46
CA SER A 311 45.78 -16.62 -27.08
C SER A 311 46.80 -15.95 -28.00
N GLU A 312 46.36 -15.32 -29.07
CA GLU A 312 47.22 -14.47 -29.93
C GLU A 312 47.56 -13.15 -29.21
N GLY A 313 46.81 -12.82 -28.15
CA GLY A 313 47.20 -11.89 -27.08
C GLY A 313 46.43 -12.11 -25.77
N THR A 314 46.70 -11.26 -24.77
CA THR A 314 46.13 -11.33 -23.40
C THR A 314 45.39 -10.06 -22.99
N GLU A 315 45.31 -9.06 -23.86
CA GLU A 315 44.69 -7.76 -23.55
C GLU A 315 43.43 -7.56 -24.40
N ILE A 316 42.27 -7.49 -23.75
CA ILE A 316 41.00 -7.24 -24.43
C ILE A 316 40.92 -5.74 -24.82
N PRO A 317 40.72 -5.41 -26.11
CA PRO A 317 40.57 -4.03 -26.57
C PRO A 317 39.47 -3.27 -25.81
N ALA A 318 39.69 -1.98 -25.57
CA ALA A 318 38.71 -1.12 -24.88
C ALA A 318 37.33 -1.14 -25.56
N ALA A 319 37.28 -1.17 -26.89
CA ALA A 319 36.04 -1.25 -27.68
C ALA A 319 35.23 -2.53 -27.39
N ILE A 320 35.89 -3.64 -27.07
CA ILE A 320 35.21 -4.88 -26.68
C ILE A 320 34.73 -4.78 -25.23
N LYS A 321 35.53 -4.25 -24.31
CA LYS A 321 35.10 -4.05 -22.91
C LYS A 321 33.85 -3.15 -22.81
N THR A 322 33.77 -2.11 -23.65
CA THR A 322 32.61 -1.21 -23.69
C THR A 322 31.32 -1.88 -24.16
N ARG A 323 31.38 -3.03 -24.84
CA ARG A 323 30.19 -3.83 -25.19
C ARG A 323 29.47 -4.34 -23.93
N PHE A 324 30.23 -4.63 -22.86
CA PHE A 324 29.68 -5.08 -21.57
C PHE A 324 29.31 -3.93 -20.64
N ASP A 325 30.26 -3.02 -20.38
CA ASP A 325 30.14 -2.01 -19.31
C ASP A 325 29.57 -0.66 -19.80
N GLY A 326 29.60 -0.41 -21.10
CA GLY A 326 29.24 0.87 -21.73
C GLY A 326 30.37 1.91 -21.65
N THR A 327 30.09 3.13 -22.14
CA THR A 327 30.92 4.31 -21.84
C THR A 327 30.14 5.28 -20.95
N SER A 328 30.79 6.28 -20.36
CA SER A 328 30.08 7.28 -19.55
C SER A 328 28.97 7.96 -20.38
N GLY A 329 27.71 7.61 -20.13
CA GLY A 329 26.53 8.16 -20.80
C GLY A 329 25.94 7.33 -21.95
N THR A 330 26.51 6.18 -22.32
CA THR A 330 25.88 5.20 -23.24
C THR A 330 25.88 3.81 -22.61
N GLY A 331 24.77 3.08 -22.73
CA GLY A 331 24.57 1.76 -22.13
C GLY A 331 25.52 0.70 -22.71
N GLY A 332 25.95 -0.24 -21.86
CA GLY A 332 26.56 -1.51 -22.28
C GLY A 332 25.60 -2.65 -21.98
N LEU A 333 25.95 -3.90 -22.33
CA LEU A 333 25.05 -5.07 -22.28
C LEU A 333 24.36 -5.21 -20.93
N ILE A 334 25.10 -5.01 -19.85
CA ILE A 334 24.56 -5.15 -18.49
C ILE A 334 23.44 -4.13 -18.24
N LYS A 335 23.63 -2.87 -18.65
CA LYS A 335 22.62 -1.81 -18.46
C LYS A 335 21.41 -1.99 -19.36
N ASP A 336 21.62 -2.49 -20.57
CA ASP A 336 20.52 -2.70 -21.51
C ASP A 336 19.65 -3.89 -21.06
N ALA A 337 20.28 -4.93 -20.49
CA ALA A 337 19.57 -6.02 -19.82
C ALA A 337 18.80 -5.53 -18.57
N GLU A 338 19.41 -4.72 -17.70
CA GLU A 338 18.72 -4.12 -16.55
C GLU A 338 17.52 -3.25 -16.97
N ALA A 339 17.65 -2.51 -18.08
CA ALA A 339 16.57 -1.69 -18.63
C ALA A 339 15.43 -2.54 -19.19
N ALA A 340 15.75 -3.63 -19.90
CA ALA A 340 14.77 -4.61 -20.38
C ALA A 340 14.02 -5.26 -19.20
N ASP A 341 14.75 -5.69 -18.17
CA ASP A 341 14.19 -6.32 -16.99
C ASP A 341 13.23 -5.38 -16.23
N THR A 342 13.63 -4.11 -16.10
CA THR A 342 12.81 -3.04 -15.51
C THR A 342 11.54 -2.77 -16.33
N ALA A 343 11.63 -2.74 -17.65
CA ALA A 343 10.48 -2.53 -18.53
C ALA A 343 9.45 -3.66 -18.40
N ALA A 344 9.91 -4.91 -18.39
CA ALA A 344 9.07 -6.09 -18.19
C ALA A 344 8.37 -6.07 -16.82
N SER A 345 9.09 -5.70 -15.76
CA SER A 345 8.55 -5.58 -14.39
C SER A 345 7.44 -4.54 -14.28
N ASN A 346 7.61 -3.39 -14.93
CA ASN A 346 6.60 -2.33 -14.93
C ASN A 346 5.29 -2.78 -15.61
N LEU A 347 5.40 -3.56 -16.69
CA LEU A 347 4.25 -4.09 -17.42
C LEU A 347 3.55 -5.23 -16.67
N ALA A 348 4.30 -6.10 -15.98
CA ALA A 348 3.76 -7.24 -15.23
C ALA A 348 2.77 -6.83 -14.11
N GLY A 349 2.86 -5.60 -13.60
CA GLY A 349 1.99 -5.07 -12.54
C GLY A 349 2.49 -5.35 -11.12
N SER A 350 1.80 -4.79 -10.12
CA SER A 350 2.22 -4.87 -8.71
C SER A 350 2.04 -6.27 -8.11
N VAL A 351 2.93 -6.67 -7.20
CA VAL A 351 2.74 -7.86 -6.34
C VAL A 351 1.45 -7.70 -5.52
N PRO A 352 0.48 -8.63 -5.56
CA PRO A 352 -0.63 -8.61 -4.62
C PRO A 352 -0.08 -8.80 -3.20
N LEU A 353 -0.49 -7.93 -2.27
CA LEU A 353 -0.18 -8.06 -0.86
C LEU A 353 -1.39 -7.64 -0.03
N THR A 354 -1.99 -8.61 0.64
CA THR A 354 -2.89 -8.34 1.78
C THR A 354 -2.12 -8.61 3.05
N ALA A 355 -2.40 -7.84 4.09
CA ALA A 355 -1.82 -8.02 5.40
C ALA A 355 -2.86 -7.65 6.45
N VAL A 356 -2.95 -8.46 7.49
CA VAL A 356 -3.83 -8.25 8.64
C VAL A 356 -3.03 -8.61 9.89
N ALA A 357 -3.04 -7.71 10.87
CA ALA A 357 -2.50 -7.97 12.19
C ALA A 357 -3.60 -8.54 13.09
N SER A 358 -3.24 -9.51 13.94
CA SER A 358 -4.16 -10.10 14.91
C SER A 358 -3.44 -10.55 16.18
N THR A 359 -4.17 -10.57 17.30
CA THR A 359 -3.70 -11.14 18.59
C THR A 359 -4.86 -11.77 19.38
N ALA A 360 -4.53 -12.57 20.40
CA ALA A 360 -5.52 -13.22 21.27
C ALA A 360 -6.29 -12.26 22.20
N GLN A 361 -5.84 -11.01 22.36
CA GLN A 361 -6.50 -9.98 23.16
C GLN A 361 -6.46 -8.64 22.42
N SER A 362 -7.33 -8.52 21.42
CA SER A 362 -7.44 -7.32 20.58
C SER A 362 -8.86 -6.88 20.33
N ALA A 363 -9.02 -5.61 19.97
CA ALA A 363 -10.25 -5.04 19.45
C ALA A 363 -9.96 -4.21 18.19
N PRO A 364 -10.92 -4.11 17.26
CA PRO A 364 -10.81 -3.15 16.16
C PRO A 364 -10.94 -1.73 16.71
N GLY A 365 -9.89 -0.93 16.54
CA GLY A 365 -9.91 0.50 16.83
C GLY A 365 -10.36 1.33 15.62
N SER A 366 -10.60 2.62 15.87
CA SER A 366 -10.90 3.59 14.82
C SER A 366 -9.84 3.59 13.70
N GLY A 367 -10.29 3.76 12.46
CA GLY A 367 -9.42 3.84 11.28
C GLY A 367 -8.64 2.56 10.96
N GLY A 368 -9.11 1.39 11.40
CA GLY A 368 -8.48 0.09 11.07
C GLY A 368 -7.27 -0.27 11.92
N VAL A 369 -7.05 0.45 13.03
CA VAL A 369 -5.95 0.17 13.96
C VAL A 369 -6.28 -1.08 14.78
N LEU A 370 -5.32 -2.00 14.90
CA LEU A 370 -5.43 -3.11 15.85
C LEU A 370 -5.06 -2.61 17.25
N LEU A 371 -6.04 -2.51 18.14
CA LEU A 371 -5.77 -2.32 19.58
C LEU A 371 -5.41 -3.67 20.18
N THR A 372 -4.24 -3.82 20.79
CA THR A 372 -3.80 -5.12 21.34
C THR A 372 -3.15 -4.98 22.72
N ARG A 373 -3.41 -5.95 23.59
CA ARG A 373 -2.69 -6.12 24.87
C ARG A 373 -1.54 -7.11 24.79
N VAL A 374 -1.44 -7.82 23.68
CA VAL A 374 -0.40 -8.82 23.46
C VAL A 374 0.71 -8.17 22.64
N PRO A 375 1.96 -8.17 23.13
CA PRO A 375 3.08 -7.58 22.39
C PRO A 375 3.46 -8.44 21.18
N GLN A 376 3.28 -9.76 21.26
CA GLN A 376 3.45 -10.63 20.11
C GLN A 376 2.25 -10.49 19.17
N VAL A 377 2.48 -9.90 18.00
CA VAL A 377 1.48 -9.73 16.95
C VAL A 377 1.71 -10.74 15.85
N THR A 378 0.65 -11.45 15.46
CA THR A 378 0.64 -12.29 14.27
C THR A 378 0.19 -11.46 13.07
N ILE A 379 1.04 -11.39 12.06
CA ILE A 379 0.73 -10.78 10.77
C ILE A 379 0.49 -11.92 9.79
N SER A 380 -0.67 -11.87 9.14
CA SER A 380 -1.07 -12.88 8.16
C SER A 380 -1.69 -12.20 6.95
N GLY A 381 -1.66 -12.89 5.83
CA GLY A 381 -2.28 -12.40 4.61
C GLY A 381 -1.95 -13.29 3.44
N LYS A 382 -2.22 -12.76 2.25
CA LYS A 382 -1.91 -13.38 0.98
C LYS A 382 -0.97 -12.51 0.17
N THR A 383 -0.04 -13.16 -0.48
CA THR A 383 0.75 -12.59 -1.55
C THR A 383 0.94 -13.64 -2.65
N LEU A 384 1.93 -13.48 -3.52
CA LEU A 384 2.25 -14.50 -4.52
C LEU A 384 2.91 -15.70 -3.86
N ALA A 385 2.59 -16.90 -4.35
CA ALA A 385 3.23 -18.12 -3.89
C ALA A 385 4.75 -18.05 -4.05
N GLY A 386 5.50 -18.42 -3.01
CA GLY A 386 6.96 -18.36 -3.00
C GLY A 386 7.55 -16.95 -2.81
N ALA A 387 6.73 -15.89 -2.72
CA ALA A 387 7.23 -14.57 -2.38
C ALA A 387 7.73 -14.53 -0.94
N THR A 388 8.85 -13.84 -0.71
CA THR A 388 9.34 -13.55 0.64
C THR A 388 8.59 -12.34 1.18
N VAL A 389 7.94 -12.49 2.33
CA VAL A 389 7.30 -11.42 3.07
C VAL A 389 8.15 -11.03 4.27
N THR A 390 8.54 -9.76 4.32
CA THR A 390 9.33 -9.17 5.39
C THR A 390 8.57 -8.05 6.09
N VAL A 391 8.95 -7.73 7.33
CA VAL A 391 8.30 -6.70 8.14
C VAL A 391 9.33 -5.73 8.69
N ASP A 392 9.00 -4.46 8.59
CA ASP A 392 9.68 -3.32 9.18
C ASP A 392 8.76 -2.76 10.27
N SER A 393 9.04 -3.15 11.51
CA SER A 393 8.31 -2.80 12.73
C SER A 393 8.93 -1.63 13.49
N ASN A 394 10.20 -1.32 13.22
CA ASN A 394 10.94 -0.22 13.81
C ASN A 394 10.95 1.05 12.92
N GLU A 395 10.38 0.95 11.72
CA GLU A 395 10.27 1.99 10.68
C GLU A 395 11.60 2.53 10.16
N ASP A 396 12.70 1.78 10.29
CA ASP A 396 14.03 2.19 9.81
C ASP A 396 14.22 2.01 8.29
N GLY A 397 13.22 1.41 7.62
CA GLY A 397 13.22 1.13 6.18
C GLY A 397 13.98 -0.14 5.78
N VAL A 398 14.56 -0.84 6.76
CA VAL A 398 15.17 -2.17 6.66
C VAL A 398 14.17 -3.18 7.19
N PHE A 399 13.78 -4.14 6.35
CA PHE A 399 12.74 -5.11 6.68
C PHE A 399 13.38 -6.38 7.24
N ASP A 400 13.99 -6.29 8.42
CA ASP A 400 14.78 -7.37 9.04
C ASP A 400 14.18 -7.89 10.36
N ASP A 401 13.04 -7.36 10.81
CA ASP A 401 12.42 -7.77 12.07
C ASP A 401 11.79 -9.17 12.01
N ALA A 402 11.25 -9.54 10.85
CA ALA A 402 10.76 -10.89 10.57
C ALA A 402 10.65 -11.13 9.07
N SER A 403 10.81 -12.39 8.67
CA SER A 403 10.71 -12.83 7.28
C SER A 403 10.10 -14.23 7.19
N VAL A 404 9.27 -14.46 6.16
CA VAL A 404 8.70 -15.76 5.83
C VAL A 404 8.50 -15.88 4.32
N VAL A 405 8.55 -17.08 3.78
CA VAL A 405 8.17 -17.34 2.38
C VAL A 405 6.71 -17.78 2.34
N ALA A 406 5.90 -17.13 1.51
CA ALA A 406 4.51 -17.49 1.29
C ALA A 406 4.39 -18.90 0.70
N ASP A 407 3.38 -19.65 1.13
CA ASP A 407 3.19 -21.03 0.71
C ASP A 407 2.70 -21.14 -0.75
N ALA A 408 2.42 -22.37 -1.21
CA ALA A 408 1.95 -22.63 -2.57
C ALA A 408 0.58 -21.98 -2.90
N SER A 409 -0.19 -21.58 -1.88
CA SER A 409 -1.47 -20.87 -2.01
C SER A 409 -1.31 -19.35 -1.86
N GLY A 410 -0.06 -18.88 -1.69
CA GLY A 410 0.27 -17.49 -1.43
C GLY A 410 0.00 -17.05 0.01
N ASP A 411 -0.40 -17.95 0.89
CA ASP A 411 -0.66 -17.63 2.29
C ASP A 411 0.65 -17.46 3.05
N TYR A 412 0.72 -16.45 3.90
CA TYR A 412 1.85 -16.25 4.79
C TYR A 412 1.39 -15.91 6.19
N THR A 413 2.21 -16.28 7.17
CA THR A 413 2.02 -15.91 8.57
C THR A 413 3.38 -15.77 9.23
N LEU A 414 3.60 -14.64 9.89
CA LEU A 414 4.80 -14.38 10.67
C LEU A 414 4.40 -13.66 11.97
N SER A 415 5.26 -13.72 12.98
CA SER A 415 5.02 -13.02 14.24
C SER A 415 6.14 -12.03 14.51
N ILE A 416 5.76 -10.85 14.98
CA ILE A 416 6.70 -9.84 15.48
C ILE A 416 6.36 -9.50 16.93
N ASN A 417 7.29 -8.85 17.63
CA ASN A 417 7.02 -8.24 18.93
C ASN A 417 6.92 -6.73 18.76
N VAL A 418 5.73 -6.18 18.97
CA VAL A 418 5.57 -4.74 19.11
C VAL A 418 5.86 -4.34 20.55
N THR A 419 6.66 -3.29 20.72
CA THR A 419 6.99 -2.75 22.04
C THR A 419 6.44 -1.34 22.19
N ARG A 420 5.98 -1.03 23.41
CA ARG A 420 5.76 0.35 23.80
C ARG A 420 7.13 1.00 23.95
N LYS A 421 7.37 2.10 23.24
CA LYS A 421 8.48 3.00 23.58
C LYS A 421 8.00 3.73 24.83
N ASP A 422 8.79 3.68 25.90
CA ASP A 422 8.35 4.06 27.24
C ASP A 422 7.62 5.41 27.23
N LEU A 423 6.39 5.39 27.71
CA LEU A 423 5.56 6.58 27.90
C LEU A 423 6.33 7.61 28.73
N TYR A 424 6.37 8.85 28.25
CA TYR A 424 6.80 10.05 28.99
C TYR A 424 8.30 10.24 29.27
N THR A 425 9.22 9.68 28.44
CA THR A 425 10.67 9.96 28.58
C THR A 425 11.35 10.79 27.48
N SER A 426 10.71 11.11 26.34
CA SER A 426 11.32 12.08 25.40
C SER A 426 10.52 13.37 25.22
N VAL A 427 11.31 14.42 25.04
CA VAL A 427 10.88 15.80 24.79
C VAL A 427 10.94 16.09 23.28
N THR A 428 11.00 15.06 22.43
CA THR A 428 11.22 15.21 20.99
C THR A 428 10.46 14.16 20.18
N GLY A 429 9.30 14.53 19.64
CA GLY A 429 8.56 13.76 18.63
C GLY A 429 7.38 12.97 19.19
N ASN A 430 6.17 13.35 18.79
CA ASN A 430 4.87 12.93 19.34
C ASN A 430 4.48 11.45 19.20
N ASP A 431 5.33 10.55 18.70
CA ASP A 431 5.02 9.11 18.62
C ASP A 431 5.22 8.37 19.95
N GLU A 432 5.97 8.94 20.89
CA GLU A 432 6.28 8.29 22.17
C GLU A 432 5.13 8.29 23.18
N LEU A 433 4.04 8.99 22.87
CA LEU A 433 2.82 9.03 23.67
C LEU A 433 1.74 8.12 23.14
N THR A 434 2.00 7.40 22.06
CA THR A 434 1.05 6.44 21.48
C THR A 434 1.68 5.05 21.58
N GLY A 435 0.91 4.04 21.93
CA GLY A 435 1.35 2.63 21.80
C GLY A 435 1.32 2.22 20.33
N ARG A 436 1.08 3.20 19.45
CA ARG A 436 0.85 3.09 18.04
C ARG A 436 2.16 2.86 17.30
N ARG A 437 2.10 1.97 16.33
CA ARG A 437 3.18 1.60 15.42
C ARG A 437 2.59 1.44 14.03
N THR A 438 3.31 1.95 13.05
CA THR A 438 3.07 1.61 11.66
C THR A 438 4.00 0.47 11.30
N LEU A 439 3.45 -0.73 11.15
CA LEU A 439 4.23 -1.83 10.62
C LEU A 439 4.16 -1.77 9.11
N LYS A 440 5.32 -1.73 8.44
CA LYS A 440 5.38 -1.90 6.99
C LYS A 440 5.65 -3.35 6.69
N VAL A 441 4.73 -3.98 5.99
CA VAL A 441 4.87 -5.33 5.47
C VAL A 441 5.28 -5.22 4.01
N ARG A 442 6.35 -5.89 3.61
CA ARG A 442 6.81 -5.94 2.24
C ARG A 442 6.71 -7.36 1.73
N SER A 443 6.16 -7.54 0.55
CA SER A 443 6.32 -8.76 -0.23
C SER A 443 7.31 -8.50 -1.35
N THR A 444 8.27 -9.40 -1.48
CA THR A 444 9.26 -9.44 -2.56
C THR A 444 9.26 -10.82 -3.18
N ILE A 445 9.08 -10.89 -4.49
CA ILE A 445 9.70 -11.96 -5.27
C ILE A 445 11.13 -11.49 -5.52
N SER A 446 12.09 -12.42 -5.59
CA SER A 446 13.46 -12.06 -5.92
C SER A 446 13.48 -11.11 -7.14
N ASN A 447 14.36 -10.10 -7.06
CA ASN A 447 14.81 -9.14 -8.07
C ASN A 447 13.90 -8.48 -9.13
N ALA A 448 12.57 -8.60 -9.09
CA ALA A 448 11.74 -7.90 -10.09
C ALA A 448 10.47 -7.19 -9.58
N ALA A 449 9.92 -7.54 -8.40
CA ALA A 449 8.71 -6.85 -7.93
C ALA A 449 8.56 -6.81 -6.40
N ARG A 450 8.10 -5.65 -5.90
CA ARG A 450 7.76 -5.45 -4.48
C ARG A 450 6.38 -4.87 -4.30
N ALA A 451 5.74 -5.19 -3.19
CA ALA A 451 4.57 -4.46 -2.69
C ALA A 451 4.71 -4.22 -1.20
N ASP A 452 4.33 -3.02 -0.77
CA ASP A 452 4.38 -2.61 0.63
C ASP A 452 2.95 -2.36 1.13
N LYS A 453 2.67 -2.75 2.38
CA LYS A 453 1.41 -2.54 3.06
C LYS A 453 1.65 -2.07 4.49
N SER A 454 1.05 -0.94 4.87
CA SER A 454 1.08 -0.45 6.24
C SER A 454 -0.05 -1.09 7.07
N LEU A 455 0.30 -1.52 8.28
CA LEU A 455 -0.63 -1.94 9.32
C LEU A 455 -0.44 -1.04 10.53
N GLU A 456 -1.55 -0.57 11.08
CA GLU A 456 -1.53 0.26 12.28
C GLU A 456 -1.86 -0.61 13.49
N ILE A 457 -1.00 -0.58 14.50
CA ILE A 457 -1.19 -1.33 15.74
C ILE A 457 -0.99 -0.41 16.91
N ASP A 458 -1.88 -0.43 17.89
CA ASP A 458 -1.71 0.27 19.16
C ASP A 458 -1.63 -0.74 20.30
N TYR A 459 -0.44 -0.84 20.90
CA TYR A 459 -0.19 -1.65 22.07
C TYR A 459 -0.65 -0.92 23.34
N VAL A 460 -1.72 -1.44 23.94
CA VAL A 460 -2.40 -0.86 25.11
C VAL A 460 -2.24 -1.74 26.35
N THR A 461 -1.97 -1.13 27.50
CA THR A 461 -1.77 -1.84 28.78
C THR A 461 -2.95 -1.70 29.74
N GLY A 462 -3.74 -0.63 29.60
CA GLY A 462 -4.93 -0.39 30.42
C GLY A 462 -6.24 -0.50 29.66
N SER A 463 -7.37 -0.47 30.36
CA SER A 463 -8.74 -0.61 29.84
C SER A 463 -8.98 0.34 28.68
N VAL A 464 -9.67 -0.11 27.63
CA VAL A 464 -9.99 0.74 26.47
C VAL A 464 -11.49 1.00 26.42
N VAL A 465 -11.86 2.29 26.39
CA VAL A 465 -13.25 2.74 26.29
C VAL A 465 -13.47 3.42 24.94
N GLN A 466 -14.52 3.00 24.23
CA GLN A 466 -14.91 3.51 22.93
C GLN A 466 -16.14 4.42 23.04
N PHE A 467 -16.03 5.62 22.47
CA PHE A 467 -17.07 6.61 22.30
C PHE A 467 -17.51 6.65 20.84
N THR A 468 -18.78 6.41 20.58
CA THR A 468 -19.37 6.46 19.22
C THR A 468 -20.26 7.69 19.08
N SER A 469 -20.04 8.49 18.04
CA SER A 469 -20.85 9.66 17.70
C SER A 469 -21.15 9.72 16.20
N ALA A 470 -21.98 10.67 15.78
CA ALA A 470 -22.21 10.95 14.36
C ALA A 470 -20.96 11.46 13.62
N LEU A 471 -19.96 11.98 14.34
CA LEU A 471 -18.70 12.49 13.79
C LEU A 471 -17.62 11.40 13.68
N GLY A 472 -17.93 10.18 14.13
CA GLY A 472 -16.99 9.07 14.17
C GLY A 472 -16.86 8.50 15.56
N THR A 473 -15.92 7.56 15.68
CA THR A 473 -15.64 6.82 16.91
C THR A 473 -14.23 7.15 17.38
N PHE A 474 -14.07 7.36 18.68
CA PHE A 474 -12.77 7.49 19.31
C PHE A 474 -12.65 6.56 20.53
N GLU A 475 -11.44 6.14 20.83
CA GLU A 475 -11.06 5.25 21.90
C GLU A 475 -10.11 5.95 22.89
N LEU A 476 -10.26 5.61 24.16
CA LEU A 476 -9.39 6.03 25.24
C LEU A 476 -8.75 4.80 25.88
N GLU A 477 -7.43 4.74 25.95
CA GLU A 477 -6.72 3.85 26.86
C GLU A 477 -6.65 4.51 28.24
N LEU A 478 -7.16 3.84 29.26
CA LEU A 478 -7.12 4.27 30.65
C LEU A 478 -5.83 3.81 31.34
N PHE A 479 -5.46 4.49 32.41
CA PHE A 479 -4.27 4.22 33.19
C PHE A 479 -4.63 3.53 34.50
N ASP A 480 -5.23 2.33 34.40
CA ASP A 480 -5.83 1.62 35.55
C ASP A 480 -4.83 1.37 36.69
N GLN A 481 -3.53 1.23 36.38
CA GLN A 481 -2.50 1.02 37.41
C GLN A 481 -1.96 2.32 38.00
N GLN A 482 -1.96 3.41 37.23
CA GLN A 482 -1.33 4.67 37.61
C GLN A 482 -2.30 5.67 38.25
N ALA A 483 -3.60 5.54 37.94
CA ALA A 483 -4.71 6.31 38.52
C ALA A 483 -5.93 5.39 38.76
N PRO A 484 -5.80 4.36 39.63
CA PRO A 484 -6.81 3.33 39.81
C PRO A 484 -8.16 3.87 40.29
N GLY A 485 -8.18 4.77 41.29
CA GLY A 485 -9.43 5.28 41.85
C GLY A 485 -10.20 6.17 40.86
N VAL A 486 -9.48 7.01 40.11
CA VAL A 486 -10.07 7.86 39.08
C VAL A 486 -10.54 7.04 37.87
N THR A 487 -9.75 6.04 37.47
CA THR A 487 -10.11 5.14 36.36
C THR A 487 -11.34 4.30 36.69
N GLU A 488 -11.40 3.72 37.89
CA GLU A 488 -12.57 2.98 38.38
C GLU A 488 -13.81 3.88 38.44
N ASN A 489 -13.67 5.10 38.97
CA ASN A 489 -14.75 6.09 38.96
C ASN A 489 -15.26 6.37 37.53
N PHE A 490 -14.37 6.59 36.56
CA PHE A 490 -14.78 6.82 35.18
C PHE A 490 -15.47 5.60 34.55
N LEU A 491 -14.97 4.39 34.83
CA LEU A 491 -15.59 3.14 34.38
C LEU A 491 -16.97 2.92 35.01
N ASN A 492 -17.22 3.37 36.24
CA ASN A 492 -18.54 3.27 36.89
C ASN A 492 -19.64 4.09 36.17
N TYR A 493 -19.28 5.21 35.55
CA TYR A 493 -20.21 5.97 34.69
C TYR A 493 -20.33 5.40 33.27
N THR A 494 -19.28 4.73 32.80
CA THR A 494 -19.23 4.11 31.46
C THR A 494 -19.99 2.79 31.41
N ASN A 495 -19.79 1.92 32.40
CA ASN A 495 -20.35 0.58 32.43
C ASN A 495 -21.77 0.60 33.01
N PRO A 496 -22.66 -0.29 32.52
CA PRO A 496 -24.00 -0.43 33.08
C PRO A 496 -23.92 -0.94 34.53
N GLN A 497 -24.68 -0.32 35.41
CA GLN A 497 -24.86 -0.77 36.79
C GLN A 497 -25.91 -1.89 36.87
N GLU A 498 -25.99 -2.61 37.99
CA GLU A 498 -26.96 -3.69 38.17
C GLU A 498 -28.39 -3.21 37.87
N GLY A 499 -29.10 -3.92 36.99
CA GLY A 499 -30.45 -3.58 36.55
C GLY A 499 -30.54 -2.52 35.44
N GLN A 500 -29.40 -2.04 34.91
CA GLN A 500 -29.35 -1.14 33.74
C GLN A 500 -28.77 -1.84 32.52
N THR A 501 -29.18 -1.40 31.33
CA THR A 501 -28.66 -1.90 30.03
C THR A 501 -27.55 -1.02 29.45
N GLU A 502 -27.43 0.21 29.93
CA GLU A 502 -26.52 1.24 29.41
C GLU A 502 -25.81 1.96 30.57
N GLY A 503 -24.61 2.48 30.29
CA GLY A 503 -23.90 3.37 31.23
C GLY A 503 -24.51 4.77 31.29
N ARG A 504 -24.15 5.53 32.32
CA ARG A 504 -24.64 6.91 32.52
C ARG A 504 -24.09 7.91 31.50
N TYR A 505 -22.99 7.59 30.81
CA TYR A 505 -22.48 8.37 29.69
C TYR A 505 -23.19 8.10 28.35
N THR A 506 -24.10 7.13 28.28
CA THR A 506 -24.91 6.96 27.06
C THR A 506 -25.75 8.21 26.83
N ASN A 507 -25.76 8.70 25.59
CA ASN A 507 -26.35 9.98 25.20
C ASN A 507 -25.70 11.22 25.87
N SER A 508 -24.55 11.09 26.52
CA SER A 508 -23.75 12.26 26.92
C SER A 508 -23.18 12.99 25.71
N PHE A 509 -22.84 14.26 25.88
CA PHE A 509 -22.29 15.08 24.80
C PHE A 509 -21.19 16.01 25.33
N ILE A 510 -20.38 16.55 24.42
CA ILE A 510 -19.44 17.62 24.75
C ILE A 510 -20.22 18.90 25.02
N HIS A 511 -20.30 19.31 26.27
CA HIS A 511 -21.07 20.48 26.70
C HIS A 511 -20.21 21.75 26.77
N ARG A 512 -18.89 21.61 26.60
CA ARG A 512 -17.96 22.72 26.52
C ARG A 512 -16.77 22.35 25.64
N SER A 513 -16.47 23.19 24.65
CA SER A 513 -15.27 23.10 23.81
C SER A 513 -14.58 24.45 23.82
N VAL A 514 -13.29 24.47 24.13
CA VAL A 514 -12.48 25.69 24.08
C VAL A 514 -11.33 25.47 23.12
N ASP A 515 -11.27 26.33 22.10
CA ASP A 515 -10.27 26.29 21.06
C ASP A 515 -8.85 26.33 21.64
N ASN A 516 -7.99 25.43 21.15
CA ASN A 516 -6.61 25.28 21.62
C ASN A 516 -6.50 25.11 23.14
N PHE A 517 -7.43 24.36 23.73
CA PHE A 517 -7.40 24.05 25.15
C PHE A 517 -7.94 22.64 25.41
N VAL A 518 -9.26 22.47 25.55
CA VAL A 518 -9.88 21.19 25.91
C VAL A 518 -11.29 21.04 25.32
N ILE A 519 -11.73 19.80 25.13
CA ILE A 519 -13.15 19.45 25.02
C ILE A 519 -13.60 18.75 26.30
N GLN A 520 -14.77 19.12 26.83
CA GLN A 520 -15.24 18.68 28.14
C GLN A 520 -16.62 18.00 28.05
N GLY A 521 -16.71 16.83 28.68
CA GLY A 521 -17.86 15.92 28.64
C GLY A 521 -18.22 15.37 30.02
N GLY A 522 -19.15 14.41 30.04
CA GLY A 522 -19.53 13.68 31.27
C GLY A 522 -20.41 14.43 32.27
N GLY A 523 -20.77 15.69 32.01
CA GLY A 523 -21.65 16.47 32.89
C GLY A 523 -23.14 16.33 32.57
N PHE A 524 -23.47 16.11 31.30
CA PHE A 524 -24.86 16.15 30.83
C PHE A 524 -25.14 15.08 29.78
N THR A 525 -26.39 14.61 29.74
CA THR A 525 -26.95 13.73 28.71
C THR A 525 -28.07 14.45 27.97
N ILE A 526 -28.31 14.11 26.70
CA ILE A 526 -29.46 14.60 25.94
C ILE A 526 -30.25 13.43 25.33
N ASN A 527 -31.53 13.34 25.67
CA ASN A 527 -32.43 12.34 25.09
C ASN A 527 -33.75 13.00 24.69
N ASN A 528 -34.15 12.89 23.43
CA ASN A 528 -35.37 13.51 22.89
C ASN A 528 -35.46 15.03 23.16
N GLY A 529 -34.35 15.76 23.02
CA GLY A 529 -34.23 17.19 23.28
C GLY A 529 -34.14 17.55 24.78
N ILE A 530 -34.18 16.55 25.66
CA ILE A 530 -34.11 16.75 27.11
C ILE A 530 -32.67 16.56 27.59
N ILE A 531 -32.02 17.66 27.95
CA ILE A 531 -30.73 17.66 28.65
C ILE A 531 -30.95 17.43 30.16
N ARG A 532 -30.21 16.49 30.73
CA ARG A 532 -30.17 16.18 32.17
C ARG A 532 -28.73 16.16 32.64
N GLU A 533 -28.51 16.49 33.91
CA GLU A 533 -27.23 16.22 34.55
C GLU A 533 -26.99 14.71 34.64
N VAL A 534 -25.74 14.30 34.47
CA VAL A 534 -25.32 12.92 34.75
C VAL A 534 -25.47 12.69 36.27
N PRO A 535 -26.22 11.67 36.71
CA PRO A 535 -26.36 11.37 38.14
C PRO A 535 -25.00 11.00 38.75
N LEU A 536 -24.61 11.72 39.81
CA LEU A 536 -23.28 11.63 40.42
C LEU A 536 -23.19 10.52 41.47
N ASP A 537 -22.03 9.88 41.54
CA ASP A 537 -21.59 9.06 42.68
C ASP A 537 -20.89 9.92 43.74
N ALA A 538 -20.48 9.26 44.84
CA ALA A 538 -19.57 9.87 45.80
C ALA A 538 -18.26 10.28 45.10
N SER A 539 -17.74 11.44 45.45
CA SER A 539 -16.51 11.95 44.85
C SER A 539 -15.28 11.12 45.21
N VAL A 540 -14.33 11.03 44.29
CA VAL A 540 -13.02 10.40 44.52
C VAL A 540 -11.90 11.44 44.66
N THR A 541 -10.86 11.07 45.40
CA THR A 541 -9.63 11.87 45.56
C THR A 541 -8.83 11.88 44.27
N GLY A 542 -8.20 13.01 43.93
CA GLY A 542 -7.33 13.11 42.76
C GLY A 542 -6.02 12.35 42.92
N GLU A 543 -5.57 11.73 41.84
CA GLU A 543 -4.35 10.92 41.74
C GLU A 543 -3.35 11.58 40.79
N PHE A 544 -3.16 12.89 40.93
CA PHE A 544 -2.25 13.67 40.08
C PHE A 544 -0.80 13.18 40.20
N SER A 545 -0.09 13.16 39.07
CA SER A 545 1.35 12.88 39.02
C SER A 545 2.03 13.75 37.98
N THR A 546 3.18 14.33 38.31
CA THR A 546 4.02 15.09 37.37
C THR A 546 4.58 14.23 36.23
N SER A 547 4.58 12.90 36.39
CA SER A 547 4.94 11.95 35.31
C SER A 547 3.83 11.73 34.28
N ARG A 548 2.63 12.28 34.52
CA ARG A 548 1.48 12.24 33.61
C ARG A 548 0.94 13.66 33.40
N PRO A 549 1.66 14.51 32.64
CA PRO A 549 1.25 15.89 32.40
C PRO A 549 0.02 15.98 31.48
N ASN A 550 -0.73 17.07 31.60
CA ASN A 550 -1.88 17.41 30.76
C ASN A 550 -1.43 17.87 29.37
N ILE A 551 -0.98 16.91 28.55
CA ILE A 551 -0.53 17.14 27.17
C ILE A 551 -1.59 16.72 26.14
N LYS A 552 -1.43 17.13 24.88
CA LYS A 552 -2.37 16.83 23.80
C LYS A 552 -2.71 15.33 23.76
N GLY A 553 -4.00 15.03 23.65
CA GLY A 553 -4.53 13.67 23.55
C GLY A 553 -4.68 12.94 24.90
N THR A 554 -4.35 13.56 26.03
CA THR A 554 -4.65 12.99 27.35
C THR A 554 -6.07 13.31 27.81
N ILE A 555 -6.66 12.42 28.62
CA ILE A 555 -7.93 12.66 29.31
C ILE A 555 -7.70 12.85 30.81
N SER A 556 -8.40 13.85 31.36
CA SER A 556 -8.29 14.26 32.76
C SER A 556 -9.65 14.53 33.41
N MET A 557 -9.73 14.38 34.72
CA MET A 557 -10.95 14.71 35.47
C MET A 557 -11.11 16.23 35.65
N ALA A 558 -12.31 16.72 35.38
CA ALA A 558 -12.71 18.10 35.66
C ALA A 558 -13.17 18.25 37.11
N HIS A 559 -12.94 19.42 37.71
CA HIS A 559 -13.42 19.75 39.06
C HIS A 559 -13.64 21.25 39.24
N ALA A 560 -14.52 21.63 40.17
CA ALA A 560 -14.90 23.03 40.43
C ALA A 560 -13.94 23.74 41.41
N GLY A 561 -12.66 23.40 41.36
CA GLY A 561 -11.61 24.02 42.20
C GLY A 561 -11.08 23.17 43.36
N ASP A 562 -11.76 22.07 43.73
CA ASP A 562 -11.20 21.09 44.68
C ASP A 562 -10.67 19.86 43.93
N PRO A 563 -9.34 19.64 43.85
CA PRO A 563 -8.74 18.52 43.12
C PRO A 563 -9.04 17.14 43.76
N ASN A 564 -9.62 17.11 44.96
CA ASN A 564 -9.99 15.88 45.67
C ASN A 564 -11.51 15.62 45.67
N ASN A 565 -12.26 16.37 44.86
CA ASN A 565 -13.70 16.22 44.70
C ASN A 565 -14.05 15.93 43.23
N LEU A 566 -13.62 14.76 42.74
CA LEU A 566 -13.79 14.35 41.35
C LEU A 566 -15.02 13.46 41.20
N THR A 567 -15.89 13.74 40.22
CA THR A 567 -17.15 12.99 39.99
C THR A 567 -17.27 12.49 38.55
N SER A 568 -18.19 13.00 37.73
CA SER A 568 -18.48 12.47 36.38
C SER A 568 -17.84 13.26 35.23
N GLN A 569 -17.36 14.47 35.49
CA GLN A 569 -16.90 15.35 34.41
C GLN A 569 -15.44 15.11 34.09
N TRP A 570 -15.14 15.10 32.79
CA TRP A 570 -13.81 14.87 32.24
C TRP A 570 -13.57 15.81 31.07
N PHE A 571 -12.31 16.01 30.71
CA PHE A 571 -11.92 16.72 29.51
C PHE A 571 -10.77 16.03 28.79
N ILE A 572 -10.71 16.20 27.47
CA ILE A 572 -9.60 15.76 26.63
C ILE A 572 -8.81 16.99 26.21
N ASN A 573 -7.50 16.95 26.43
CA ASN A 573 -6.57 18.01 26.03
C ASN A 573 -6.40 18.02 24.51
N THR A 574 -6.72 19.15 23.85
CA THR A 574 -6.55 19.31 22.38
C THR A 574 -5.20 19.92 22.01
N VAL A 575 -4.48 20.46 23.00
CA VAL A 575 -3.10 20.94 22.97
C VAL A 575 -2.42 20.63 24.30
N ASP A 576 -1.14 20.99 24.45
CA ASP A 576 -0.45 20.88 25.73
C ASP A 576 -0.88 21.98 26.70
N ASN A 577 -1.34 21.58 27.89
CA ASN A 577 -1.92 22.45 28.90
C ASN A 577 -1.18 22.33 30.25
N PRO A 578 0.09 22.77 30.36
CA PRO A 578 0.87 22.68 31.59
C PRO A 578 0.27 23.46 32.76
N SER A 579 -0.60 24.45 32.50
CA SER A 579 -1.33 25.16 33.56
C SER A 579 -2.32 24.27 34.31
N LEU A 580 -2.80 23.18 33.69
CA LEU A 580 -3.70 22.21 34.33
C LEU A 580 -2.96 21.23 35.25
N ASP A 581 -1.63 21.16 35.15
CA ASP A 581 -0.80 20.34 36.03
C ASP A 581 -0.63 20.99 37.41
N ASP A 582 -0.61 22.34 37.47
CA ASP A 582 -0.67 23.08 38.73
C ASP A 582 -1.13 24.53 38.52
N PHE A 583 -2.36 24.85 38.95
CA PHE A 583 -2.85 26.22 39.05
C PHE A 583 -3.33 26.51 40.48
N GLU A 584 -2.44 27.08 41.30
CA GLU A 584 -2.71 27.38 42.71
C GLU A 584 -3.17 26.13 43.50
N GLY A 585 -2.58 24.96 43.21
CA GLY A 585 -2.94 23.69 43.84
C GLY A 585 -4.16 22.99 43.22
N ARG A 586 -4.80 23.57 42.20
CA ARG A 586 -5.89 22.96 41.43
C ARG A 586 -5.32 22.07 40.31
N ARG A 587 -4.91 20.86 40.67
CA ARG A 587 -4.27 19.91 39.76
C ARG A 587 -5.28 18.96 39.14
N HIS A 588 -5.24 18.81 37.83
CA HIS A 588 -6.10 17.87 37.11
C HIS A 588 -5.44 16.51 36.92
N THR A 589 -6.11 15.46 37.39
CA THR A 589 -5.57 14.09 37.29
C THR A 589 -5.76 13.55 35.89
N VAL A 590 -4.65 13.37 35.16
CA VAL A 590 -4.60 12.59 33.92
C VAL A 590 -4.73 11.10 34.26
N PHE A 591 -5.74 10.46 33.67
CA PHE A 591 -6.07 9.04 33.91
C PHE A 591 -6.19 8.21 32.63
N GLY A 592 -5.86 8.78 31.47
CA GLY A 592 -5.79 8.04 30.23
C GLY A 592 -5.30 8.88 29.06
N ARG A 593 -5.35 8.30 27.87
CA ARG A 593 -5.02 8.94 26.59
C ARG A 593 -5.90 8.45 25.47
N LEU A 594 -5.94 9.19 24.37
CA LEU A 594 -6.48 8.72 23.10
C LEU A 594 -5.65 7.53 22.57
N ALA A 595 -6.35 6.52 22.06
CA ALA A 595 -5.79 5.33 21.42
C ALA A 595 -6.20 5.27 19.94
N ALA A 596 -5.61 4.37 19.14
CA ALA A 596 -5.94 4.20 17.72
C ALA A 596 -5.86 5.50 16.88
N ASN A 597 -6.84 5.77 16.02
CA ASN A 597 -6.94 6.99 15.19
C ASN A 597 -7.86 8.06 15.81
N SER A 598 -7.98 8.05 17.14
CA SER A 598 -8.96 8.85 17.89
C SER A 598 -8.77 10.37 17.81
N GLN A 599 -7.54 10.83 17.62
CA GLN A 599 -7.22 12.27 17.57
C GLN A 599 -8.03 12.98 16.49
N THR A 600 -8.23 12.37 15.32
CA THR A 600 -8.97 12.97 14.21
C THR A 600 -10.43 13.27 14.57
N VAL A 601 -11.08 12.39 15.33
CA VAL A 601 -12.48 12.58 15.74
C VAL A 601 -12.58 13.63 16.85
N VAL A 602 -11.65 13.63 17.80
CA VAL A 602 -11.57 14.67 18.85
C VAL A 602 -11.33 16.04 18.24
N ASP A 603 -10.40 16.16 17.28
CA ASP A 603 -10.12 17.41 16.57
C ASP A 603 -11.34 17.86 15.75
N ALA A 604 -12.08 16.93 15.13
CA ALA A 604 -13.31 17.25 14.41
C ALA A 604 -14.42 17.80 15.34
N ILE A 605 -14.55 17.26 16.55
CA ILE A 605 -15.47 17.79 17.56
C ILE A 605 -15.03 19.18 18.03
N ALA A 606 -13.72 19.36 18.28
CA ALA A 606 -13.16 20.64 18.73
C ALA A 606 -13.34 21.76 17.68
N ALA A 607 -13.35 21.41 16.39
CA ALA A 607 -13.54 22.34 15.28
C ALA A 607 -15.00 22.77 15.03
N LEU A 608 -15.97 22.24 15.78
CA LEU A 608 -17.37 22.63 15.65
C LEU A 608 -17.61 24.06 16.14
N ASN A 609 -18.66 24.69 15.60
CA ASN A 609 -19.08 26.01 16.04
C ASN A 609 -19.58 25.97 17.50
N GLN A 610 -18.98 26.81 18.34
CA GLN A 610 -19.38 26.96 19.73
C GLN A 610 -20.63 27.84 19.85
N ASN A 611 -21.60 27.39 20.64
CA ASN A 611 -22.87 28.07 20.87
C ASN A 611 -23.06 28.32 22.37
N ASN A 612 -23.45 29.54 22.72
CA ASN A 612 -23.81 29.88 24.08
C ASN A 612 -25.27 29.51 24.36
N LEU A 613 -25.48 28.42 25.07
CA LEU A 613 -26.80 27.91 25.45
C LEU A 613 -27.17 28.24 26.91
N THR A 614 -26.44 29.14 27.57
CA THR A 614 -26.66 29.49 28.98
C THR A 614 -28.09 29.98 29.23
N SER A 615 -28.64 30.80 28.33
CA SER A 615 -29.99 31.35 28.50
C SER A 615 -31.11 30.33 28.28
N GLN A 616 -30.86 29.35 27.41
CA GLN A 616 -31.80 28.28 27.06
C GLN A 616 -31.79 27.18 28.12
N THR A 617 -30.63 26.93 28.73
CA THR A 617 -30.42 25.80 29.65
C THR A 617 -30.49 26.23 31.12
N GLY A 618 -30.10 27.47 31.43
CA GLY A 618 -29.93 27.96 32.80
C GLY A 618 -28.61 27.55 33.45
N SER A 619 -27.68 26.93 32.70
CA SER A 619 -26.39 26.47 33.22
C SER A 619 -25.24 27.25 32.61
N SER A 620 -24.38 27.83 33.45
CA SER A 620 -23.15 28.50 33.01
C SER A 620 -22.12 27.53 32.42
N ALA A 621 -22.28 26.22 32.64
CA ALA A 621 -21.42 25.19 32.05
C ALA A 621 -21.68 25.00 30.54
N MET A 622 -22.75 25.57 29.98
CA MET A 622 -23.13 25.46 28.56
C MET A 622 -22.94 26.78 27.79
N GLY A 623 -21.90 27.54 28.15
CA GLY A 623 -21.54 28.78 27.45
C GLY A 623 -20.82 28.58 26.11
N GLU A 624 -20.23 27.41 25.89
CA GLU A 624 -19.30 27.11 24.79
C GLU A 624 -19.62 25.73 24.18
N VAL A 625 -20.88 25.44 23.88
CA VAL A 625 -21.32 24.10 23.43
C VAL A 625 -21.00 23.89 21.95
N PRO A 626 -20.17 22.90 21.57
CA PRO A 626 -19.95 22.56 20.17
C PRO A 626 -21.19 21.88 19.58
N LEU A 627 -21.79 22.51 18.57
CA LEU A 627 -22.92 21.94 17.83
C LEU A 627 -22.52 21.56 16.41
N THR A 628 -23.06 20.45 15.93
CA THR A 628 -22.88 19.96 14.55
C THR A 628 -23.57 20.86 13.52
N GLU A 629 -24.57 21.62 13.96
CA GLU A 629 -25.35 22.56 13.16
C GLU A 629 -25.59 23.85 13.96
N PRO A 630 -25.83 25.00 13.30
CA PRO A 630 -26.20 26.23 13.99
C PRO A 630 -27.42 26.04 14.89
N PHE A 631 -27.37 26.58 16.12
CA PHE A 631 -28.51 26.48 17.03
C PHE A 631 -29.72 27.24 16.48
N VAL A 632 -30.86 26.54 16.37
CA VAL A 632 -32.15 27.13 16.00
C VAL A 632 -33.12 26.91 17.15
N GLU A 633 -33.56 27.99 17.79
CA GLU A 633 -34.58 27.94 18.84
C GLU A 633 -35.88 27.32 18.31
N PHE A 634 -36.54 26.57 19.18
CA PHE A 634 -37.82 25.92 18.86
C PHE A 634 -37.79 25.06 17.58
N SER A 635 -36.67 24.40 17.31
CA SER A 635 -36.48 23.58 16.11
C SER A 635 -37.21 22.23 16.14
N ARG A 636 -37.56 21.73 17.33
CA ARG A 636 -38.17 20.40 17.48
C ARG A 636 -39.67 20.48 17.73
N PRO A 637 -40.54 19.99 16.83
CA PRO A 637 -41.98 19.89 17.09
C PRO A 637 -42.27 18.87 18.19
N LEU A 638 -43.23 19.18 19.06
CA LEU A 638 -43.77 18.26 20.06
C LEU A 638 -44.88 17.41 19.47
N THR A 639 -45.07 16.20 20.01
CA THR A 639 -46.15 15.31 19.61
C THR A 639 -47.51 15.91 19.99
N GLY A 640 -48.53 15.70 19.16
CA GLY A 640 -49.90 16.15 19.42
C GLY A 640 -50.14 17.63 19.13
N THR A 641 -51.23 18.16 19.68
CA THR A 641 -51.61 19.58 19.51
C THR A 641 -51.96 20.20 20.85
N VAL A 642 -51.80 21.51 20.96
CA VAL A 642 -52.05 22.27 22.18
C VAL A 642 -53.13 23.32 22.00
N THR A 643 -53.79 23.64 23.12
CA THR A 643 -54.71 24.77 23.27
C THR A 643 -54.18 25.68 24.37
N ALA A 644 -54.02 26.95 24.03
CA ALA A 644 -53.55 27.99 24.94
C ALA A 644 -54.50 29.19 24.84
N SER A 645 -54.89 29.76 25.99
CA SER A 645 -55.85 30.86 26.06
C SER A 645 -55.19 32.12 26.61
N SER A 646 -55.57 33.27 26.07
CA SER A 646 -55.04 34.55 26.54
C SER A 646 -55.40 34.77 28.01
N GLY A 647 -54.43 35.20 28.81
CA GLY A 647 -54.63 35.44 30.26
C GLY A 647 -54.61 34.18 31.14
N SER A 648 -54.46 32.98 30.58
CA SER A 648 -54.28 31.74 31.34
C SER A 648 -52.87 31.19 31.18
N THR A 649 -52.21 30.80 32.26
CA THR A 649 -50.92 30.09 32.21
C THR A 649 -51.08 28.60 31.90
N GLN A 650 -52.29 28.06 31.98
CA GLN A 650 -52.55 26.64 31.75
C GLN A 650 -52.66 26.34 30.26
N VAL A 651 -51.95 25.30 29.80
CA VAL A 651 -52.00 24.78 28.43
C VAL A 651 -52.49 23.34 28.49
N THR A 652 -53.48 23.01 27.65
CA THR A 652 -54.01 21.66 27.52
C THR A 652 -53.61 21.06 26.17
N GLY A 653 -53.22 19.79 26.16
CA GLY A 653 -52.78 19.06 24.98
C GLY A 653 -53.71 17.91 24.61
N VAL A 654 -53.74 17.57 23.32
CA VAL A 654 -54.42 16.38 22.77
C VAL A 654 -53.38 15.54 22.05
N GLY A 655 -53.20 14.29 22.50
CA GLY A 655 -52.18 13.38 21.99
C GLY A 655 -50.75 13.82 22.29
N THR A 656 -50.57 14.78 23.19
CA THR A 656 -49.26 15.27 23.64
C THR A 656 -48.62 14.32 24.65
N LYS A 657 -47.29 14.40 24.78
CA LYS A 657 -46.49 13.61 25.72
C LYS A 657 -45.59 14.50 26.56
N PHE A 658 -46.17 15.51 27.23
CA PHE A 658 -45.37 16.54 27.89
C PHE A 658 -44.40 15.99 28.93
N THR A 659 -44.72 14.90 29.64
CA THR A 659 -43.80 14.34 30.65
C THR A 659 -42.58 13.65 30.03
N GLU A 660 -42.69 13.19 28.78
CA GLU A 660 -41.63 12.52 28.03
C GLU A 660 -40.86 13.47 27.11
N GLU A 661 -41.50 14.54 26.61
CA GLU A 661 -40.94 15.44 25.60
C GLU A 661 -40.50 16.80 26.15
N LEU A 662 -40.90 17.16 27.37
CA LEU A 662 -40.48 18.39 28.02
C LEU A 662 -39.86 18.06 29.38
N ARG A 663 -38.88 18.87 29.78
CA ARG A 663 -38.33 18.81 31.14
C ARG A 663 -39.33 19.42 32.10
N GLY A 664 -39.81 18.65 33.07
CA GLY A 664 -40.44 19.21 34.26
C GLY A 664 -39.42 20.02 35.06
N ALA A 665 -39.87 21.01 35.83
CA ALA A 665 -39.07 21.88 36.69
C ALA A 665 -38.37 21.17 37.88
N LEU A 666 -38.18 19.86 37.81
CA LEU A 666 -37.76 19.00 38.92
C LEU A 666 -36.24 19.03 39.21
N PHE A 667 -35.41 19.57 38.31
CA PHE A 667 -33.95 19.46 38.41
C PHE A 667 -33.19 20.74 37.98
N GLY A 668 -33.72 21.93 38.28
CA GLY A 668 -33.00 23.20 38.10
C GLY A 668 -32.92 23.77 36.67
N LEU A 669 -33.07 22.94 35.63
CA LEU A 669 -33.11 23.38 34.22
C LEU A 669 -34.57 23.54 33.76
N ARG A 670 -34.96 24.73 33.26
CA ARG A 670 -36.34 25.01 32.79
C ARG A 670 -36.52 24.66 31.32
N SER A 671 -37.64 24.04 30.94
CA SER A 671 -37.99 23.89 29.53
C SER A 671 -38.51 25.18 28.93
N ARG A 672 -38.19 25.41 27.65
CA ARG A 672 -38.85 26.42 26.83
C ARG A 672 -39.74 25.77 25.79
N ILE A 673 -40.89 26.38 25.56
CA ILE A 673 -41.87 25.97 24.56
C ILE A 673 -42.31 27.18 23.73
N GLN A 674 -42.49 26.98 22.43
CA GLN A 674 -43.09 27.96 21.55
C GLN A 674 -44.47 27.49 21.10
N ILE A 675 -45.46 28.37 21.29
CA ILE A 675 -46.84 28.17 20.87
C ILE A 675 -47.23 29.39 20.05
N ASN A 676 -47.71 29.18 18.82
CA ASN A 676 -48.14 30.27 17.91
C ASN A 676 -47.09 31.39 17.75
N GLY A 677 -45.81 31.03 17.67
CA GLY A 677 -44.70 31.99 17.49
C GLY A 677 -44.18 32.65 18.78
N GLN A 678 -44.89 32.57 19.91
CA GLN A 678 -44.45 33.14 21.19
C GLN A 678 -43.75 32.10 22.06
N ALA A 679 -42.63 32.47 22.66
CA ALA A 679 -41.83 31.65 23.56
C ALA A 679 -42.28 31.79 25.02
N PHE A 680 -42.24 30.68 25.77
CA PHE A 680 -42.57 30.62 27.18
C PHE A 680 -41.62 29.67 27.91
N PHE A 681 -41.35 29.92 29.19
CA PHE A 681 -40.82 28.89 30.08
C PHE A 681 -41.96 28.03 30.60
N VAL A 682 -41.72 26.74 30.73
CA VAL A 682 -42.63 25.79 31.40
C VAL A 682 -42.36 25.86 32.90
N ALA A 683 -43.38 26.25 33.67
CA ALA A 683 -43.33 26.36 35.13
C ALA A 683 -43.56 25.01 35.82
N SER A 684 -44.55 24.24 35.36
CA SER A 684 -44.81 22.87 35.80
C SER A 684 -45.37 22.03 34.65
N ILE A 685 -45.19 20.72 34.74
CA ILE A 685 -45.85 19.74 33.86
C ILE A 685 -46.74 18.92 34.78
N ASP A 686 -48.04 19.05 34.59
CA ASP A 686 -49.04 18.46 35.49
C ASP A 686 -49.43 17.05 35.01
N SER A 687 -49.41 16.82 33.69
CA SER A 687 -49.58 15.50 33.04
C SER A 687 -49.09 15.56 31.58
N ASP A 688 -49.16 14.45 30.85
CA ASP A 688 -48.84 14.43 29.41
C ASP A 688 -49.71 15.36 28.57
N THR A 689 -50.89 15.72 29.07
CA THR A 689 -51.87 16.58 28.41
C THR A 689 -52.04 17.93 29.08
N GLN A 690 -51.26 18.27 30.10
CA GLN A 690 -51.42 19.54 30.80
C GLN A 690 -50.09 20.06 31.37
N LEU A 691 -49.82 21.34 31.10
CA LEU A 691 -48.67 22.04 31.68
C LEU A 691 -49.06 23.48 32.07
N THR A 692 -48.24 24.09 32.91
CA THR A 692 -48.35 25.49 33.31
C THR A 692 -47.15 26.28 32.79
N LEU A 693 -47.41 27.41 32.14
CA LEU A 693 -46.41 28.36 31.64
C LEU A 693 -46.00 29.36 32.74
N SER A 694 -44.79 29.90 32.63
CA SER A 694 -44.28 30.94 33.54
C SER A 694 -45.02 32.27 33.45
N GLN A 695 -45.73 32.51 32.35
CA GLN A 695 -46.52 33.71 32.08
C GLN A 695 -47.65 33.37 31.11
N ALA A 696 -48.76 34.12 31.18
CA ALA A 696 -49.91 33.89 30.32
C ALA A 696 -49.63 34.36 28.85
N PRO A 697 -50.12 33.64 27.83
CA PRO A 697 -50.09 34.07 26.44
C PRO A 697 -50.90 35.34 26.19
N THR A 698 -50.53 36.11 25.16
CA THR A 698 -51.31 37.27 24.67
C THR A 698 -52.31 36.89 23.58
N PHE A 699 -52.46 35.59 23.28
CA PHE A 699 -53.31 35.04 22.23
C PHE A 699 -54.13 33.85 22.73
N THR A 700 -55.16 33.49 21.96
CA THR A 700 -55.91 32.24 22.12
C THR A 700 -55.81 31.42 20.84
N VAL A 701 -55.37 30.17 20.96
CA VAL A 701 -55.24 29.19 19.86
C VAL A 701 -55.62 27.80 20.32
N SER A 702 -56.09 26.97 19.39
CA SER A 702 -56.47 25.58 19.64
C SER A 702 -56.01 24.70 18.48
N GLY A 703 -55.56 23.48 18.78
CA GLY A 703 -55.16 22.51 17.77
C GLY A 703 -53.84 22.83 17.06
N VAL A 704 -52.96 23.64 17.66
CA VAL A 704 -51.67 24.02 17.06
C VAL A 704 -50.55 23.11 17.55
N SER A 705 -49.55 22.85 16.72
CA SER A 705 -48.32 22.18 17.15
C SER A 705 -47.45 23.14 17.96
N ALA A 706 -46.97 22.67 19.11
CA ALA A 706 -45.98 23.37 19.91
C ALA A 706 -44.57 22.87 19.59
N LYS A 707 -43.55 23.70 19.86
CA LYS A 707 -42.15 23.36 19.57
C LYS A 707 -41.26 23.58 20.79
N SER A 708 -40.14 22.88 20.84
CA SER A 708 -39.10 22.97 21.89
C SER A 708 -37.72 23.18 21.30
N ASP A 709 -36.77 23.64 22.11
CA ASP A 709 -35.49 24.18 21.66
C ASP A 709 -34.54 23.16 21.04
N PHE A 710 -34.36 22.01 21.68
CA PHE A 710 -33.24 21.12 21.37
C PHE A 710 -33.64 19.91 20.53
N ASN A 711 -32.77 19.57 19.59
CA ASN A 711 -32.76 18.32 18.86
C ASN A 711 -31.44 17.60 19.14
N ASP A 712 -31.51 16.31 19.48
CA ASP A 712 -30.34 15.47 19.78
C ASP A 712 -29.28 15.51 18.69
N SER A 713 -29.69 15.56 17.42
CA SER A 713 -28.78 15.51 16.27
C SER A 713 -27.88 16.74 16.15
N ALA A 714 -28.22 17.85 16.81
CA ALA A 714 -27.42 19.08 16.81
C ALA A 714 -26.21 19.00 17.75
N PHE A 715 -26.20 18.06 18.70
CA PHE A 715 -25.13 17.94 19.68
C PHE A 715 -24.08 16.93 19.22
N ALA A 716 -22.82 17.17 19.61
CA ALA A 716 -21.76 16.14 19.57
C ALA A 716 -22.04 15.04 20.61
N LYS A 717 -23.12 14.28 20.39
CA LYS A 717 -23.69 13.27 21.28
C LYS A 717 -23.02 11.91 21.06
N PHE A 718 -22.74 11.23 22.14
CA PHE A 718 -22.25 9.86 22.17
C PHE A 718 -23.42 8.88 22.24
N THR A 719 -23.68 8.19 21.14
CA THR A 719 -24.74 7.16 21.05
C THR A 719 -24.35 5.88 21.79
N SER A 720 -23.06 5.66 22.01
CA SER A 720 -22.51 4.57 22.82
C SER A 720 -21.23 5.02 23.49
N VAL A 721 -21.05 4.64 24.76
CA VAL A 721 -19.78 4.72 25.49
C VAL A 721 -19.58 3.37 26.16
N LYS A 722 -18.59 2.59 25.73
CA LYS A 722 -18.43 1.19 26.17
C LYS A 722 -16.98 0.79 26.34
N GLU A 723 -16.71 -0.06 27.31
CA GLU A 723 -15.43 -0.74 27.45
C GLU A 723 -15.29 -1.82 26.36
N ILE A 724 -14.27 -1.72 25.51
CA ILE A 724 -14.03 -2.66 24.39
C ILE A 724 -12.86 -3.61 24.66
N LEU A 725 -11.97 -3.25 25.58
CA LEU A 725 -10.90 -4.12 26.07
C LEU A 725 -10.77 -3.91 27.56
N LYS A 726 -11.17 -4.90 28.36
CA LYS A 726 -11.03 -4.84 29.82
C LYS A 726 -9.63 -5.19 30.27
N GLN A 727 -9.10 -4.51 31.29
CA GLN A 727 -7.89 -4.98 31.96
C GLN A 727 -8.23 -6.26 32.75
N PRO A 728 -7.49 -7.37 32.57
CA PRO A 728 -7.69 -8.56 33.41
C PRO A 728 -7.53 -8.17 34.87
N SER A 729 -8.51 -8.54 35.70
CA SER A 729 -8.39 -8.39 37.15
C SER A 729 -7.10 -9.07 37.59
N GLN A 730 -6.16 -8.30 38.15
CA GLN A 730 -5.01 -8.93 38.81
C GLN A 730 -5.58 -9.83 39.89
N GLN A 731 -5.35 -11.15 39.77
CA GLN A 731 -5.47 -11.99 40.95
C GLN A 731 -4.39 -11.51 41.91
N ILE A 732 -4.83 -10.80 42.95
CA ILE A 732 -4.02 -10.37 44.09
C ILE A 732 -3.47 -11.61 44.79
#